data_AF-A0A6H5KE99-F1
#
_entry.id   AF-A0A6H5KE99-F1
#
_cell.length_a   1.000
_cell.length_b   1.000
_cell.length_c   1.000
_cell.angle_alpha   90.00
_cell.angle_beta   90.00
_cell.angle_gamma   90.00
#
_symmetry.space_group_name_H-M   'P 1'
#
loop_
_entity.id
_entity.type
_entity.pdbx_description
1 polymer ?
#
loop_
_entity_poly.entity_id
_entity_poly.type
_entity_poly.pdbx_seq_one_letter_code
_entity_poly.pdbx_strand_id
1 'polypeptide(L)'
;MKAVFAGKAQPGAVGAARRLLASGLAIVTVNSPGTHHALKEAGIAHQDGLLAAGADSTAGVAVVVGGLESTADVAGGDPSTHALIRAAAVQHARIAVVVDPEDLSKVAGESPSATDGLMLSSLGRRSLAAKALRATSAADSRIAESLLADDTETIPGSGGGSGGAVVLVLGSGGREHAIALKLADSPRVSHVYVSPGNGGTGSGRHAGISNADIPSSSKSGDGPHAAVVEFAKSKGVSLVAVGPEVPLVDGVADALEAAGVPCFGPSTAAARLEASKAYSKDFMARNDLRTARYACFTDFEAARSYVMEAGHRVVVKASGLAAGKGVLMPETKEEAVAALEVVMVKKEFGESGAEVVVEEFLEGEEVSILAFCDGKTAVCMPGAQDHKRALDGDGGLNTGGMGAYAPAPCLTPRLARECADICQSTVTAMAAEGSPFVGVLFAGFMLTKEGPVVLEFNVRMGDPETQALLPLMESDLYEVMLVCTEGRLAETPVAFTPGAAAATVVLAADGYPGKYPKGMPISGLEDAAAIPGVTVYHAGTKAAAPAPATAAETQLSESGGGGGSVVSSGGRVLAVTGTGANFAEALDAAYRGVGVVKFSPCHYRKDIGHRAKTAPLRVGVLASGRGTALQAVIDSCATAAEDGGVNAVVVLVVTNKKEAPVRARAKKHGIPEIFVASKGRERAAFDEEVTKALEDAGVQLVLCVGYMRILSPEFCRRWAGRCLNVHPSLLPDFAGGMDLQVHEAVIAAGKTRSGCTVHQVTEEVDSGPIVVQEEVEVVEGETPESLKAKVQAKEGPAFLKAMGLFMKGGGRGGTLPPPPGAAAAPSSGMSYKDAGVDIDAGNSLVERIKPACKSTRRPGCDSDLGGFGGLFDLAAAGYEGKDTILVGATDGVGTKLKVAQIAGDHSGVGIDLVAMCVNDLIVAGAEPMFFLDYYATGKLSVSEAATVIEGIAEGCRQANCGLIGGETAEMPSMYPAGEYDLAGFSVGAVSRGKVLPLQVSPGDVVLGLPSSGVHSNGFSLVRRIVEVKGLSYGDPAPFNAAGGRGAGGKGKTLAEELLVPTRIYVRALLPLLRAGLAKALAHITGGGLSENIPRVLGADVAVRLRAGSTGGGCSSAAWDLPEIFQWLSAAGGLTQEELLRTLNCGVGMVVVVAPEAAEEARRLLREAGEEVVLEMGVVEERAGPDAPQVVYEGRLKGF
;
A
#
# COMPACT_ATOMS: atom_id res chain seq x y z
N MET A 1 13.42 32.57 23.62
CA MET A 1 12.33 31.57 23.48
C MET A 1 11.08 32.12 24.13
N LYS A 2 9.89 31.82 23.61
CA LYS A 2 8.62 32.38 24.09
C LYS A 2 7.62 31.27 24.40
N ALA A 3 6.91 31.37 25.52
CA ALA A 3 5.73 30.56 25.79
C ALA A 3 4.48 31.40 25.49
N VAL A 4 3.61 30.86 24.66
CA VAL A 4 2.41 31.50 24.14
C VAL A 4 1.20 30.80 24.75
N PHE A 5 0.41 31.53 25.54
CA PHE A 5 -0.85 31.05 26.07
C PHE A 5 -1.99 31.48 25.16
N ALA A 6 -2.82 30.53 24.73
CA ALA A 6 -3.99 30.76 23.88
C ALA A 6 -5.28 30.14 24.46
N GLY A 7 -6.41 30.83 24.31
CA GLY A 7 -7.75 30.35 24.72
C GLY A 7 -8.30 30.95 26.02
N LYS A 8 -9.35 30.36 26.60
CA LYS A 8 -10.07 30.89 27.79
C LYS A 8 -9.19 30.93 29.06
N ALA A 9 -9.62 31.72 30.05
CA ALA A 9 -8.93 31.93 31.33
C ALA A 9 -8.69 30.60 32.07
N GLN A 10 -7.47 30.34 32.54
CA GLN A 10 -7.11 29.04 33.12
C GLN A 10 -6.81 29.09 34.64
N PRO A 11 -7.40 28.18 35.43
CA PRO A 11 -6.91 27.84 36.76
C PRO A 11 -5.49 27.25 36.65
N GLY A 12 -4.50 27.87 37.30
CA GLY A 12 -3.12 27.36 37.31
C GLY A 12 -2.17 27.94 36.25
N ALA A 13 -2.64 28.82 35.35
CA ALA A 13 -1.78 29.53 34.39
C ALA A 13 -0.65 30.30 35.07
N VAL A 14 -0.91 30.90 36.23
CA VAL A 14 0.09 31.59 37.06
C VAL A 14 1.22 30.63 37.48
N GLY A 15 0.88 29.39 37.85
CA GLY A 15 1.86 28.36 38.22
C GLY A 15 2.67 27.85 37.03
N ALA A 16 2.01 27.64 35.88
CA ALA A 16 2.66 27.27 34.62
C ALA A 16 3.62 28.37 34.14
N ALA A 17 3.17 29.63 34.11
CA ALA A 17 3.98 30.77 33.73
C ALA A 17 5.21 30.94 34.63
N ARG A 18 5.07 30.74 35.95
CA ARG A 18 6.22 30.75 36.88
C ARG A 18 7.26 29.67 36.56
N ARG A 19 6.82 28.44 36.25
CA ARG A 19 7.73 27.34 35.87
C ARG A 19 8.47 27.64 34.56
N LEU A 20 7.74 28.10 33.54
CA LEU A 20 8.33 28.42 32.25
C LEU A 20 9.28 29.63 32.31
N LEU A 21 8.95 30.64 33.12
CA LEU A 21 9.85 31.75 33.42
C LEU A 21 11.12 31.30 34.14
N ALA A 22 11.00 30.38 35.10
CA ALA A 22 12.17 29.81 35.78
C ALA A 22 13.08 29.04 34.81
N SER A 23 12.52 28.46 33.73
CA SER A 23 13.27 27.84 32.63
C SER A 23 13.75 28.84 31.56
N GLY A 24 13.62 30.16 31.79
CA GLY A 24 14.15 31.22 30.92
C GLY A 24 13.27 31.62 29.73
N LEU A 25 11.99 31.22 29.70
CA LEU A 25 11.04 31.55 28.63
C LEU A 25 10.33 32.87 28.91
N ALA A 26 10.22 33.75 27.90
CA ALA A 26 9.35 34.93 27.98
C ALA A 26 7.89 34.54 27.76
N ILE A 27 6.95 35.14 28.49
CA ILE A 27 5.53 34.80 28.42
C ILE A 27 4.77 35.77 27.51
N VAL A 28 3.93 35.24 26.63
CA VAL A 28 3.04 35.98 25.74
C VAL A 28 1.62 35.43 25.86
N THR A 29 0.62 36.31 25.90
CA THR A 29 -0.80 35.95 25.85
C THR A 29 -1.40 36.34 24.50
N VAL A 30 -2.12 35.43 23.86
CA VAL A 30 -2.80 35.63 22.56
C VAL A 30 -4.24 35.14 22.71
N ASN A 31 -5.23 35.96 22.35
CA ASN A 31 -6.66 35.60 22.46
C ASN A 31 -7.02 34.98 23.84
N SER A 32 -6.39 35.46 24.92
CA SER A 32 -6.57 34.94 26.28
C SER A 32 -6.70 36.04 27.34
N PRO A 33 -7.79 36.84 27.31
CA PRO A 33 -7.93 38.02 28.18
C PRO A 33 -7.91 37.69 29.68
N GLY A 34 -8.49 36.56 30.08
CA GLY A 34 -8.50 36.16 31.49
C GLY A 34 -7.16 35.64 32.00
N THR A 35 -6.37 34.97 31.15
CA THR A 35 -4.98 34.61 31.50
C THR A 35 -4.12 35.86 31.61
N HIS A 36 -4.26 36.80 30.67
CA HIS A 36 -3.60 38.11 30.76
C HIS A 36 -3.92 38.80 32.09
N HIS A 37 -5.20 38.87 32.47
CA HIS A 37 -5.62 39.46 33.74
C HIS A 37 -5.00 38.75 34.96
N ALA A 38 -5.07 37.41 35.00
CA ALA A 38 -4.53 36.62 36.11
C ALA A 38 -3.00 36.74 36.25
N LEU A 39 -2.26 36.79 35.14
CA LEU A 39 -0.81 37.01 35.15
C LEU A 39 -0.46 38.42 35.62
N LYS A 40 -1.27 39.42 35.24
CA LYS A 40 -1.10 40.81 35.67
C LYS A 40 -1.36 40.99 37.17
N GLU A 41 -2.42 40.38 37.69
CA GLU A 41 -2.71 40.37 39.15
C GLU A 41 -1.62 39.65 39.94
N ALA A 42 -1.05 38.57 39.40
CA ALA A 42 0.02 37.81 40.04
C ALA A 42 1.42 38.44 39.91
N GLY A 43 1.54 39.61 39.27
CA GLY A 43 2.81 40.33 39.07
C GLY A 43 3.80 39.62 38.13
N ILE A 44 3.31 38.79 37.20
CA ILE A 44 4.15 38.04 36.27
C ILE A 44 4.44 38.88 35.02
N ALA A 45 5.73 39.04 34.67
CA ALA A 45 6.14 39.74 33.47
C ALA A 45 5.72 38.96 32.20
N HIS A 46 4.88 39.58 31.37
CA HIS A 46 4.40 39.00 30.11
C HIS A 46 4.02 40.10 29.09
N GLN A 47 3.91 39.73 27.81
CA GLN A 47 3.45 40.60 26.73
C GLN A 47 2.05 40.20 26.27
N ASP A 48 1.20 41.17 25.96
CA ASP A 48 -0.09 40.97 25.31
C ASP A 48 0.05 41.30 23.82
N GLY A 49 -0.37 40.40 22.92
CA GLY A 49 -0.26 40.70 21.50
C GLY A 49 -0.65 39.57 20.56
N LEU A 50 -1.13 39.96 19.37
CA LEU A 50 -1.40 39.07 18.25
C LEU A 50 -0.06 38.51 17.72
N LEU A 51 0.04 37.19 17.57
CA LEU A 51 1.07 36.61 16.70
C LEU A 51 0.73 37.00 15.26
N ALA A 52 1.44 37.99 14.71
CA ALA A 52 1.45 38.14 13.26
C ALA A 52 1.98 36.83 12.66
N ALA A 53 1.21 36.20 11.78
CA ALA A 53 1.52 34.93 11.10
C ALA A 53 2.73 34.99 10.14
N GLY A 54 3.64 35.95 10.36
CA GLY A 54 4.81 36.21 9.53
C GLY A 54 5.98 36.84 10.30
N ALA A 55 6.13 36.57 11.61
CA ALA A 55 7.30 37.01 12.34
C ALA A 55 8.49 36.07 12.07
N ASP A 56 9.28 36.42 11.07
CA ASP A 56 10.66 36.02 10.89
C ASP A 56 11.42 36.15 12.23
N SER A 57 11.79 35.02 12.86
CA SER A 57 12.73 35.02 13.98
C SER A 57 13.49 33.71 14.03
N THR A 58 14.65 33.76 13.40
CA THR A 58 15.78 32.88 13.62
C THR A 58 16.04 32.72 15.13
N ALA A 59 15.98 31.48 15.61
CA ALA A 59 16.30 31.00 16.97
C ALA A 59 15.33 31.36 18.13
N GLY A 60 14.42 30.42 18.43
CA GLY A 60 13.82 30.28 19.76
C GLY A 60 12.58 29.40 19.76
N VAL A 61 12.53 28.38 20.64
CA VAL A 61 11.33 27.55 20.83
C VAL A 61 10.14 28.43 21.18
N ALA A 62 9.06 28.29 20.41
CA ALA A 62 7.73 28.75 20.79
C ALA A 62 6.97 27.55 21.39
N VAL A 63 6.43 27.70 22.59
CA VAL A 63 5.55 26.71 23.22
C VAL A 63 4.14 27.24 23.17
N VAL A 64 3.25 26.61 22.42
CA VAL A 64 1.82 26.99 22.38
C VAL A 64 1.07 26.14 23.39
N VAL A 65 0.48 26.77 24.40
CA VAL A 65 -0.31 26.11 25.45
C VAL A 65 -1.79 26.42 25.21
N GLY A 66 -2.57 25.39 24.85
CA GLY A 66 -4.00 25.52 24.56
C GLY A 66 -4.88 25.00 25.70
N GLY A 67 -5.93 25.77 26.05
CA GLY A 67 -7.15 25.32 26.77
C GLY A 67 -7.00 24.17 27.79
N LEU A 68 -6.28 24.37 28.88
CA LEU A 68 -5.96 23.35 29.87
C LEU A 68 -7.09 23.08 30.90
N GLU A 69 -8.23 22.61 30.41
CA GLU A 69 -9.03 21.53 31.03
C GLU A 69 -9.29 20.48 29.94
N SER A 70 -9.75 19.27 30.29
CA SER A 70 -9.70 18.04 29.47
C SER A 70 -9.87 18.22 27.95
N THR A 71 -9.35 17.28 27.14
CA THR A 71 -9.50 17.25 25.66
C THR A 71 -10.95 17.42 25.16
N ALA A 72 -11.95 17.27 26.03
CA ALA A 72 -13.35 17.58 25.78
C ALA A 72 -13.67 19.08 25.64
N ASP A 73 -12.88 20.02 26.18
CA ASP A 73 -13.16 21.48 26.08
C ASP A 73 -12.46 22.16 24.89
N VAL A 74 -11.46 21.50 24.29
CA VAL A 74 -10.95 21.81 22.93
C VAL A 74 -12.05 21.56 21.88
N ALA A 75 -13.19 20.97 22.27
CA ALA A 75 -14.37 20.89 21.44
C ALA A 75 -15.17 22.20 21.33
N GLY A 76 -15.04 23.11 22.31
CA GLY A 76 -15.92 24.28 22.50
C GLY A 76 -15.20 25.63 22.61
N GLY A 77 -13.93 25.68 22.22
CA GLY A 77 -13.11 26.91 22.23
C GLY A 77 -13.40 27.87 21.06
N ASP A 78 -12.87 29.09 21.17
CA ASP A 78 -12.87 30.09 20.09
C ASP A 78 -12.21 29.51 18.81
N PRO A 79 -12.87 29.50 17.64
CA PRO A 79 -12.33 29.00 16.36
C PRO A 79 -10.93 29.54 16.02
N SER A 80 -10.63 30.77 16.42
CA SER A 80 -9.31 31.38 16.20
C SER A 80 -8.19 30.68 16.98
N THR A 81 -8.49 30.11 18.14
CA THR A 81 -7.55 29.38 18.99
C THR A 81 -7.25 27.99 18.42
N HIS A 82 -8.25 27.31 17.86
CA HIS A 82 -8.09 26.01 17.20
C HIS A 82 -7.19 26.11 15.96
N ALA A 83 -7.46 27.09 15.10
CA ALA A 83 -6.65 27.33 13.90
C ALA A 83 -5.18 27.60 14.26
N LEU A 84 -4.93 28.36 15.34
CA LEU A 84 -3.57 28.63 15.83
C LEU A 84 -2.87 27.36 16.33
N ILE A 85 -3.55 26.53 17.14
CA ILE A 85 -3.01 25.27 17.67
C ILE A 85 -2.69 24.29 16.52
N ARG A 86 -3.58 24.20 15.51
CA ARG A 86 -3.40 23.36 14.32
C ARG A 86 -2.22 23.81 13.47
N ALA A 87 -2.15 25.10 13.13
CA ALA A 87 -1.04 25.66 12.36
C ALA A 87 0.31 25.47 13.07
N ALA A 88 0.34 25.66 14.40
CA ALA A 88 1.52 25.42 15.22
C ALA A 88 1.94 23.94 15.25
N ALA A 89 0.98 23.00 15.27
CA ALA A 89 1.26 21.56 15.29
C ALA A 89 1.88 21.07 13.97
N VAL A 90 1.46 21.63 12.83
CA VAL A 90 2.08 21.34 11.52
C VAL A 90 3.55 21.79 11.50
N GLN A 91 3.88 22.88 12.19
CA GLN A 91 5.25 23.40 12.33
C GLN A 91 6.08 22.74 13.46
N HIS A 92 5.79 21.49 13.83
CA HIS A 92 6.47 20.74 14.90
C HIS A 92 8.00 20.64 14.77
N ALA A 93 8.56 20.90 13.58
CA ALA A 93 10.01 21.01 13.39
C ALA A 93 10.62 22.17 14.21
N ARG A 94 9.83 23.22 14.51
CA ARG A 94 10.26 24.46 15.17
C ARG A 94 9.46 24.83 16.42
N ILE A 95 8.23 24.31 16.56
CA ILE A 95 7.29 24.67 17.63
C ILE A 95 6.90 23.42 18.44
N ALA A 96 6.73 23.56 19.75
CA ALA A 96 6.13 22.53 20.60
C ALA A 96 4.71 22.96 21.00
N VAL A 97 3.73 22.09 20.78
CA VAL A 97 2.32 22.39 21.07
C VAL A 97 1.83 21.51 22.20
N VAL A 98 1.44 22.11 23.31
CA VAL A 98 0.93 21.41 24.49
C VAL A 98 -0.54 21.70 24.65
N VAL A 99 -1.37 20.67 24.49
CA VAL A 99 -2.83 20.74 24.66
C VAL A 99 -3.31 20.01 25.91
N ASP A 100 -2.40 19.31 26.61
CA ASP A 100 -2.70 18.54 27.82
C ASP A 100 -1.84 19.07 28.99
N PRO A 101 -2.43 19.35 30.17
CA PRO A 101 -1.71 19.94 31.29
C PRO A 101 -0.57 19.05 31.82
N GLU A 102 -0.71 17.72 31.72
CA GLU A 102 0.31 16.78 32.20
C GLU A 102 1.59 16.84 31.36
N ASP A 103 1.44 17.12 30.06
CA ASP A 103 2.54 17.22 29.11
C ASP A 103 3.37 18.50 29.29
N LEU A 104 2.89 19.47 30.07
CA LEU A 104 3.63 20.70 30.37
C LEU A 104 4.94 20.42 31.12
N SER A 105 4.95 19.37 31.95
CA SER A 105 6.13 18.89 32.67
C SER A 105 7.28 18.48 31.74
N LYS A 106 6.95 17.94 30.56
CA LYS A 106 7.92 17.51 29.54
C LYS A 106 8.67 18.70 28.92
N VAL A 107 8.06 19.88 28.93
CA VAL A 107 8.67 21.11 28.39
C VAL A 107 9.38 21.91 29.48
N ALA A 108 8.84 21.92 30.70
CA ALA A 108 9.39 22.70 31.80
C ALA A 108 10.67 22.11 32.43
N GLY A 109 10.93 20.81 32.23
CA GLY A 109 12.04 20.08 32.86
C GLY A 109 13.28 19.85 32.00
N GLU A 110 13.25 20.15 30.70
CA GLU A 110 14.36 19.90 29.79
C GLU A 110 15.21 21.17 29.54
N SER A 111 16.53 20.98 29.38
CA SER A 111 17.45 22.05 28.97
C SER A 111 17.57 22.07 27.44
N PRO A 112 17.86 23.23 26.81
CA PRO A 112 18.00 23.32 25.36
C PRO A 112 19.05 22.34 24.82
N SER A 113 18.73 21.65 23.74
CA SER A 113 19.67 20.80 23.00
C SER A 113 20.88 21.62 22.54
N ALA A 114 22.09 21.07 22.71
CA ALA A 114 23.33 21.71 22.29
C ALA A 114 23.46 21.81 20.75
N THR A 115 22.66 21.04 20.01
CA THR A 115 22.75 20.88 18.54
C THR A 115 21.86 21.86 17.76
N ASP A 116 20.65 22.12 18.24
CA ASP A 116 19.64 22.94 17.56
C ASP A 116 19.03 24.03 18.46
N GLY A 117 19.43 24.07 19.75
CA GLY A 117 18.93 25.04 20.72
C GLY A 117 17.47 24.84 21.11
N LEU A 118 16.84 23.69 20.82
CA LEU A 118 15.42 23.42 21.11
C LEU A 118 15.25 22.62 22.41
N MET A 119 14.16 22.86 23.15
CA MET A 119 13.89 22.28 24.49
C MET A 119 13.37 20.83 24.47
N LEU A 120 13.07 20.27 23.29
CA LEU A 120 12.55 18.90 23.15
C LEU A 120 13.28 18.19 22.00
N SER A 121 13.20 16.87 21.94
CA SER A 121 13.61 16.14 20.74
C SER A 121 12.61 16.32 19.58
N SER A 122 13.04 16.08 18.33
CA SER A 122 12.12 16.06 17.18
C SER A 122 10.99 15.04 17.35
N LEU A 123 11.26 13.92 18.03
CA LEU A 123 10.27 12.89 18.33
C LEU A 123 9.26 13.39 19.38
N GLY A 124 9.73 14.06 20.43
CA GLY A 124 8.88 14.67 21.46
C GLY A 124 7.95 15.73 20.87
N ARG A 125 8.46 16.60 19.98
CA ARG A 125 7.64 17.58 19.26
C ARG A 125 6.63 16.94 18.33
N ARG A 126 6.99 15.88 17.58
CA ARG A 126 6.04 15.11 16.75
C ARG A 126 4.94 14.47 17.58
N SER A 127 5.30 13.87 18.72
CA SER A 127 4.35 13.22 19.61
C SER A 127 3.31 14.21 20.13
N LEU A 128 3.76 15.38 20.59
CA LEU A 128 2.90 16.47 21.04
C LEU A 128 2.05 17.06 19.91
N ALA A 129 2.62 17.24 18.71
CA ALA A 129 1.89 17.69 17.53
C ALA A 129 0.80 16.70 17.10
N ALA A 130 1.08 15.39 17.10
CA ALA A 130 0.08 14.37 16.81
C ALA A 130 -1.05 14.37 17.85
N LYS A 131 -0.74 14.62 19.12
CA LYS A 131 -1.74 14.75 20.19
C LYS A 131 -2.59 16.02 20.00
N ALA A 132 -1.98 17.14 19.62
CA ALA A 132 -2.68 18.38 19.30
C ALA A 132 -3.62 18.22 18.09
N LEU A 133 -3.16 17.59 17.00
CA LEU A 133 -3.99 17.34 15.81
C LEU A 133 -5.17 16.41 16.10
N ARG A 134 -4.98 15.38 16.93
CA ARG A 134 -6.08 14.53 17.40
C ARG A 134 -7.07 15.29 18.28
N ALA A 135 -6.58 16.15 19.17
CA ALA A 135 -7.44 16.94 20.04
C ALA A 135 -8.30 17.96 19.25
N THR A 136 -7.81 18.46 18.12
CA THR A 136 -8.58 19.34 17.23
C THR A 136 -9.45 18.61 16.22
N SER A 137 -9.25 17.31 15.98
CA SER A 137 -9.96 16.58 14.91
C SER A 137 -11.47 16.48 15.13
N ALA A 138 -11.93 16.39 16.39
CA ALA A 138 -13.36 16.37 16.70
C ALA A 138 -14.03 17.74 16.44
N ALA A 139 -13.29 18.84 16.59
CA ALA A 139 -13.75 20.16 16.18
C ALA A 139 -13.76 20.28 14.66
N ASP A 140 -12.78 19.71 13.96
CA ASP A 140 -12.77 19.63 12.49
C ASP A 140 -13.97 18.82 11.97
N SER A 141 -14.29 17.69 12.60
CA SER A 141 -15.49 16.89 12.28
C SER A 141 -16.79 17.63 12.56
N ARG A 142 -16.88 18.40 13.66
CA ARG A 142 -18.07 19.22 13.94
C ARG A 142 -18.20 20.46 13.06
N ILE A 143 -17.08 21.07 12.66
CA ILE A 143 -17.07 22.15 11.67
C ILE A 143 -17.48 21.56 10.32
N ALA A 144 -16.99 20.38 9.95
CA ALA A 144 -17.43 19.68 8.75
C ALA A 144 -18.92 19.31 8.83
N GLU A 145 -19.40 18.79 9.95
CA GLU A 145 -20.82 18.48 10.19
C GLU A 145 -21.68 19.75 10.23
N SER A 146 -21.20 20.87 10.78
CA SER A 146 -21.92 22.15 10.79
C SER A 146 -21.92 22.79 9.41
N LEU A 147 -20.84 22.67 8.63
CA LEU A 147 -20.79 23.06 7.22
C LEU A 147 -21.72 22.20 6.35
N LEU A 148 -22.05 20.98 6.80
CA LEU A 148 -23.04 20.10 6.18
C LEU A 148 -24.46 20.28 6.73
N ALA A 149 -24.63 20.97 7.88
CA ALA A 149 -25.92 21.19 8.54
C ALA A 149 -26.45 22.63 8.39
N ASP A 150 -25.58 23.63 8.22
CA ASP A 150 -25.92 25.04 7.98
C ASP A 150 -26.01 25.34 6.48
N ASP A 151 -26.98 24.72 5.81
CA ASP A 151 -27.47 25.16 4.49
C ASP A 151 -28.44 26.38 4.62
N THR A 152 -28.50 27.07 5.76
CA THR A 152 -29.49 28.16 5.98
C THR A 152 -29.03 29.45 6.67
N GLU A 153 -27.75 29.64 7.04
CA GLU A 153 -27.30 30.97 7.49
C GLU A 153 -26.31 31.65 6.53
N THR A 154 -26.81 32.75 5.97
CA THR A 154 -26.17 33.66 5.02
C THR A 154 -24.88 34.28 5.58
N ILE A 155 -23.75 34.02 4.92
CA ILE A 155 -22.59 34.95 4.95
C ILE A 155 -22.98 36.16 4.08
N PRO A 156 -23.00 37.38 4.62
CA PRO A 156 -23.36 38.56 3.84
C PRO A 156 -22.16 38.96 2.97
N GLY A 157 -22.20 38.63 1.66
CA GLY A 157 -21.16 39.15 0.76
C GLY A 157 -21.10 38.67 -0.70
N SER A 158 -21.73 37.58 -1.12
CA SER A 158 -21.66 37.14 -2.53
C SER A 158 -23.01 36.64 -3.02
N GLY A 159 -23.66 37.41 -3.89
CA GLY A 159 -24.98 37.08 -4.41
C GLY A 159 -24.99 35.87 -5.35
N GLY A 160 -25.92 34.95 -5.09
CA GLY A 160 -26.68 34.23 -6.13
C GLY A 160 -26.39 32.73 -6.35
N GLY A 161 -27.34 31.88 -5.90
CA GLY A 161 -27.67 30.60 -6.56
C GLY A 161 -27.19 29.32 -5.88
N SER A 162 -28.13 28.51 -5.41
CA SER A 162 -27.96 27.15 -4.85
C SER A 162 -27.61 26.09 -5.91
N GLY A 163 -26.52 26.26 -6.66
CA GLY A 163 -26.04 25.30 -7.67
C GLY A 163 -24.55 25.03 -7.53
N GLY A 164 -24.12 23.76 -7.64
CA GLY A 164 -22.71 23.38 -7.56
C GLY A 164 -21.83 24.06 -8.61
N ALA A 165 -20.52 24.07 -8.40
CA ALA A 165 -19.56 24.85 -9.17
C ALA A 165 -19.51 24.44 -10.65
N VAL A 166 -19.51 25.43 -11.55
CA VAL A 166 -19.30 25.22 -12.99
C VAL A 166 -17.86 25.56 -13.32
N VAL A 167 -17.18 24.70 -14.10
CA VAL A 167 -15.77 24.85 -14.49
C VAL A 167 -15.64 24.88 -16.01
N LEU A 168 -14.70 25.66 -16.53
CA LEU A 168 -14.35 25.69 -17.95
C LEU A 168 -12.91 25.24 -18.16
N VAL A 169 -12.70 24.22 -18.98
CA VAL A 169 -11.38 23.74 -19.41
C VAL A 169 -11.13 24.21 -20.85
N LEU A 170 -10.01 24.91 -21.09
CA LEU A 170 -9.61 25.34 -22.43
C LEU A 170 -8.64 24.32 -23.05
N GLY A 171 -8.95 23.86 -24.26
CA GLY A 171 -8.16 22.94 -25.08
C GLY A 171 -8.98 21.75 -25.61
N SER A 172 -8.30 20.79 -26.22
CA SER A 172 -8.93 19.70 -27.00
C SER A 172 -8.14 18.39 -27.05
N GLY A 173 -7.01 18.31 -26.34
CA GLY A 173 -6.12 17.16 -26.31
C GLY A 173 -6.47 16.12 -25.23
N GLY A 174 -5.59 15.12 -25.09
CA GLY A 174 -5.74 14.09 -24.08
C GLY A 174 -5.51 14.62 -22.66
N ARG A 175 -4.63 15.62 -22.53
CA ARG A 175 -4.42 16.37 -21.28
C ARG A 175 -5.70 17.04 -20.79
N GLU A 176 -6.41 17.77 -21.66
CA GLU A 176 -7.65 18.44 -21.26
C GLU A 176 -8.76 17.46 -20.93
N HIS A 177 -8.80 16.30 -21.59
CA HIS A 177 -9.72 15.23 -21.22
C HIS A 177 -9.38 14.66 -19.82
N ALA A 178 -8.10 14.45 -19.51
CA ALA A 178 -7.68 14.01 -18.17
C ALA A 178 -8.00 15.03 -17.07
N ILE A 179 -7.78 16.33 -17.35
CA ILE A 179 -8.17 17.43 -16.45
C ILE A 179 -9.68 17.44 -16.24
N ALA A 180 -10.46 17.36 -17.32
CA ALA A 180 -11.93 17.41 -17.25
C ALA A 180 -12.51 16.23 -16.46
N LEU A 181 -11.98 15.02 -16.66
CA LEU A 181 -12.38 13.85 -15.87
C LEU A 181 -12.07 14.02 -14.40
N LYS A 182 -10.84 14.44 -14.08
CA LYS A 182 -10.43 14.60 -12.68
C LYS A 182 -11.16 15.75 -11.96
N LEU A 183 -11.58 16.79 -12.68
CA LEU A 183 -12.45 17.85 -12.15
C LEU A 183 -13.88 17.36 -11.92
N ALA A 184 -14.40 16.48 -12.80
CA ALA A 184 -15.74 15.91 -12.65
C ALA A 184 -15.85 14.91 -11.47
N ASP A 185 -14.71 14.37 -11.00
CA ASP A 185 -14.66 13.56 -9.78
C ASP A 185 -14.92 14.38 -8.50
N SER A 186 -14.81 15.72 -8.56
CA SER A 186 -15.01 16.59 -7.40
C SER A 186 -16.50 16.66 -7.01
N PRO A 187 -16.85 16.47 -5.72
CA PRO A 187 -18.23 16.62 -5.26
C PRO A 187 -18.75 18.07 -5.32
N ARG A 188 -17.85 19.06 -5.46
CA ARG A 188 -18.21 20.48 -5.56
C ARG A 188 -18.53 20.90 -6.99
N VAL A 189 -18.09 20.15 -7.99
CA VAL A 189 -18.26 20.48 -9.41
C VAL A 189 -19.56 19.87 -9.92
N SER A 190 -20.49 20.74 -10.37
CA SER A 190 -21.73 20.31 -10.99
C SER A 190 -21.58 20.03 -12.48
N HIS A 191 -20.69 20.78 -13.15
CA HIS A 191 -20.51 20.68 -14.60
C HIS A 191 -19.13 21.19 -15.06
N VAL A 192 -18.54 20.50 -16.03
CA VAL A 192 -17.30 20.86 -16.71
C VAL A 192 -17.57 21.10 -18.19
N TYR A 193 -17.39 22.36 -18.61
CA TYR A 193 -17.35 22.71 -20.04
C TYR A 193 -15.93 22.54 -20.57
N VAL A 194 -15.76 21.98 -21.77
CA VAL A 194 -14.45 21.89 -22.44
C VAL A 194 -14.51 22.60 -23.79
N SER A 195 -13.61 23.55 -24.04
CA SER A 195 -13.64 24.36 -25.27
C SER A 195 -12.33 24.31 -26.06
N PRO A 196 -12.33 23.86 -27.33
CA PRO A 196 -13.47 23.30 -28.06
C PRO A 196 -13.78 21.84 -27.65
N GLY A 197 -12.90 21.20 -26.87
CA GLY A 197 -13.00 19.79 -26.52
C GLY A 197 -12.78 18.84 -27.71
N ASN A 198 -13.13 17.57 -27.53
CA ASN A 198 -12.96 16.53 -28.55
C ASN A 198 -14.10 15.49 -28.52
N GLY A 199 -13.97 14.44 -29.32
CA GLY A 199 -14.97 13.37 -29.42
C GLY A 199 -15.23 12.63 -28.10
N GLY A 200 -14.28 12.60 -27.16
CA GLY A 200 -14.46 12.00 -25.84
C GLY A 200 -15.24 12.91 -24.89
N THR A 201 -14.78 14.14 -24.72
CA THR A 201 -15.41 15.13 -23.82
C THR A 201 -16.80 15.58 -24.28
N GLY A 202 -17.12 15.42 -25.57
CA GLY A 202 -18.43 15.72 -26.14
C GLY A 202 -19.37 14.52 -26.32
N SER A 203 -18.94 13.30 -25.98
CA SER A 203 -19.72 12.07 -26.25
C SER A 203 -20.92 11.85 -25.33
N GLY A 204 -21.04 12.61 -24.24
CA GLY A 204 -22.04 12.36 -23.19
C GLY A 204 -21.76 11.11 -22.35
N ARG A 205 -20.60 10.44 -22.54
CA ARG A 205 -20.21 9.25 -21.78
C ARG A 205 -19.88 9.53 -20.32
N HIS A 206 -19.48 10.76 -20.01
CA HIS A 206 -19.16 11.21 -18.67
C HIS A 206 -20.23 12.20 -18.23
N ALA A 207 -20.98 11.84 -17.19
CA ALA A 207 -21.98 12.72 -16.61
C ALA A 207 -21.30 14.03 -16.16
N GLY A 208 -21.92 15.17 -16.46
CA GLY A 208 -21.39 16.48 -16.08
C GLY A 208 -20.25 17.03 -16.95
N ILE A 209 -19.88 16.39 -18.07
CA ILE A 209 -18.88 16.93 -19.02
C ILE A 209 -19.51 17.19 -20.39
N SER A 210 -19.25 18.36 -20.98
CA SER A 210 -19.70 18.66 -22.35
C SER A 210 -18.78 19.63 -23.07
N ASN A 211 -18.71 19.53 -24.40
CA ASN A 211 -18.01 20.53 -25.21
C ASN A 211 -18.78 21.86 -25.27
N ALA A 212 -18.04 22.96 -25.30
CA ALA A 212 -18.55 24.30 -25.56
C ALA A 212 -17.90 24.85 -26.84
N ASP A 213 -18.72 25.39 -27.74
CA ASP A 213 -18.25 26.04 -28.97
C ASP A 213 -18.05 27.54 -28.71
N ILE A 214 -16.87 27.89 -28.19
CA ILE A 214 -16.48 29.29 -27.96
C ILE A 214 -15.68 29.77 -29.18
N PRO A 215 -16.14 30.81 -29.89
CA PRO A 215 -15.46 31.32 -31.09
C PRO A 215 -14.01 31.73 -30.80
N SER A 216 -13.09 31.31 -31.67
CA SER A 216 -11.67 31.66 -31.56
C SER A 216 -11.36 33.11 -31.99
N SER A 217 -12.33 33.83 -32.54
CA SER A 217 -12.20 35.24 -32.95
C SER A 217 -13.20 36.13 -32.22
N SER A 218 -12.71 37.25 -31.67
CA SER A 218 -13.57 38.32 -31.17
C SER A 218 -14.15 39.14 -32.32
N LYS A 219 -15.27 39.82 -32.05
CA LYS A 219 -15.74 40.90 -32.92
C LYS A 219 -14.65 41.98 -32.97
N SER A 220 -14.45 42.59 -34.13
CA SER A 220 -13.39 43.60 -34.34
C SER A 220 -13.46 44.70 -33.28
N GLY A 221 -12.50 44.73 -32.34
CA GLY A 221 -12.38 45.77 -31.30
C GLY A 221 -12.30 45.26 -29.85
N ASP A 222 -12.70 44.03 -29.54
CA ASP A 222 -12.94 43.58 -28.15
C ASP A 222 -11.76 42.82 -27.48
N GLY A 223 -10.61 42.70 -28.14
CA GLY A 223 -9.44 41.94 -27.63
C GLY A 223 -9.52 40.42 -27.89
N PRO A 224 -8.41 39.66 -27.79
CA PRO A 224 -8.32 38.28 -28.30
C PRO A 224 -9.15 37.24 -27.54
N HIS A 225 -9.52 37.49 -26.28
CA HIS A 225 -10.20 36.51 -25.41
C HIS A 225 -11.61 36.89 -24.95
N ALA A 226 -12.22 37.91 -25.57
CA ALA A 226 -13.54 38.43 -25.18
C ALA A 226 -14.64 37.35 -25.11
N ALA A 227 -14.64 36.42 -26.07
CA ALA A 227 -15.63 35.34 -26.13
C ALA A 227 -15.51 34.36 -24.95
N VAL A 228 -14.29 34.10 -24.47
CA VAL A 228 -14.04 33.24 -23.30
C VAL A 228 -14.57 33.91 -22.03
N VAL A 229 -14.29 35.21 -21.86
CA VAL A 229 -14.78 36.00 -20.73
C VAL A 229 -16.31 36.11 -20.74
N GLU A 230 -16.91 36.37 -21.90
CA GLU A 230 -18.36 36.43 -22.06
C GLU A 230 -19.02 35.09 -21.72
N PHE A 231 -18.47 33.99 -22.23
CA PHE A 231 -18.96 32.64 -21.91
C PHE A 231 -18.86 32.36 -20.42
N ALA A 232 -17.70 32.61 -19.80
CA ALA A 232 -17.47 32.37 -18.38
C ALA A 232 -18.48 33.12 -17.50
N LYS A 233 -18.74 34.41 -17.81
CA LYS A 233 -19.76 35.21 -17.12
C LYS A 233 -21.17 34.69 -17.35
N SER A 234 -21.52 34.34 -18.59
CA SER A 234 -22.87 33.88 -18.95
C SER A 234 -23.25 32.56 -18.28
N LYS A 235 -22.26 31.70 -17.98
CA LYS A 235 -22.44 30.38 -17.38
C LYS A 235 -22.13 30.34 -15.89
N GLY A 236 -21.74 31.45 -15.27
CA GLY A 236 -21.34 31.48 -13.87
C GLY A 236 -20.14 30.57 -13.59
N VAL A 237 -19.16 30.54 -14.49
CA VAL A 237 -17.96 29.72 -14.33
C VAL A 237 -17.17 30.20 -13.11
N SER A 238 -16.98 29.29 -12.16
CA SER A 238 -16.25 29.52 -10.91
C SER A 238 -14.73 29.42 -11.07
N LEU A 239 -14.27 28.69 -12.10
CA LEU A 239 -12.86 28.45 -12.36
C LEU A 239 -12.66 28.17 -13.86
N VAL A 240 -11.67 28.80 -14.47
CA VAL A 240 -11.18 28.44 -15.80
C VAL A 240 -9.82 27.75 -15.67
N ALA A 241 -9.69 26.52 -16.16
CA ALA A 241 -8.43 25.79 -16.22
C ALA A 241 -7.89 25.78 -17.66
N VAL A 242 -6.67 26.29 -17.85
CA VAL A 242 -6.08 26.42 -19.19
C VAL A 242 -5.12 25.26 -19.47
N GLY A 243 -5.45 24.46 -20.48
CA GLY A 243 -4.64 23.30 -20.86
C GLY A 243 -3.42 23.64 -21.75
N PRO A 244 -3.60 24.27 -22.93
CA PRO A 244 -2.51 24.58 -23.85
C PRO A 244 -1.82 25.91 -23.52
N GLU A 245 -0.58 26.03 -24.00
CA GLU A 245 0.31 27.18 -23.78
C GLU A 245 -0.12 28.44 -24.56
N VAL A 246 -0.68 28.29 -25.75
CA VAL A 246 -0.99 29.44 -26.64
C VAL A 246 -1.94 30.46 -25.98
N PRO A 247 -3.09 30.06 -25.40
CA PRO A 247 -3.96 31.02 -24.71
C PRO A 247 -3.30 31.75 -23.53
N LEU A 248 -2.35 31.11 -22.84
CA LEU A 248 -1.61 31.71 -21.73
C LEU A 248 -0.65 32.80 -22.24
N VAL A 249 0.08 32.51 -23.32
CA VAL A 249 0.95 33.49 -23.96
C VAL A 249 0.16 34.67 -24.51
N ASP A 250 -1.03 34.41 -25.07
CA ASP A 250 -1.93 35.43 -25.61
C ASP A 250 -2.71 36.21 -24.52
N GLY A 251 -2.53 35.88 -23.23
CA GLY A 251 -3.08 36.65 -22.10
C GLY A 251 -4.51 36.34 -21.70
N VAL A 252 -4.94 35.08 -21.83
CA VAL A 252 -6.28 34.66 -21.36
C VAL A 252 -6.43 34.82 -19.85
N ALA A 253 -5.38 34.56 -19.08
CA ALA A 253 -5.38 34.67 -17.63
C ALA A 253 -5.57 36.13 -17.19
N ASP A 254 -4.83 37.06 -17.79
CA ASP A 254 -4.95 38.49 -17.52
C ASP A 254 -6.36 39.02 -17.87
N ALA A 255 -6.95 38.54 -18.98
CA ALA A 255 -8.30 38.93 -19.39
C ALA A 255 -9.39 38.42 -18.43
N LEU A 256 -9.24 37.20 -17.90
CA LEU A 256 -10.16 36.61 -16.94
C LEU A 256 -10.04 37.23 -15.55
N GLU A 257 -8.81 37.51 -15.10
CA GLU A 257 -8.54 38.20 -13.85
C GLU A 257 -9.13 39.62 -13.85
N ALA A 258 -8.91 40.38 -14.92
CA ALA A 258 -9.53 41.70 -15.10
C ALA A 258 -11.07 41.65 -15.12
N ALA A 259 -11.63 40.49 -15.45
CA ALA A 259 -13.07 40.24 -15.47
C ALA A 259 -13.62 39.66 -14.15
N GLY A 260 -12.76 39.41 -13.15
CA GLY A 260 -13.12 38.83 -11.85
C GLY A 260 -13.42 37.33 -11.90
N VAL A 261 -12.92 36.60 -12.91
CA VAL A 261 -13.11 35.15 -13.06
C VAL A 261 -11.81 34.43 -12.69
N PRO A 262 -11.79 33.54 -11.68
CA PRO A 262 -10.60 32.77 -11.32
C PRO A 262 -10.05 31.97 -12.51
N CYS A 263 -8.76 32.12 -12.78
CA CYS A 263 -8.07 31.42 -13.86
C CYS A 263 -6.88 30.64 -13.32
N PHE A 264 -6.93 29.31 -13.43
CA PHE A 264 -5.82 28.43 -13.15
C PHE A 264 -4.92 28.35 -14.40
N GLY A 265 -3.95 29.27 -14.44
CA GLY A 265 -2.96 29.41 -15.50
C GLY A 265 -2.19 30.73 -15.33
N PRO A 266 -0.93 30.78 -15.76
CA PRO A 266 -0.08 31.95 -15.54
C PRO A 266 -0.49 33.14 -16.41
N SER A 267 -0.21 34.36 -15.92
CA SER A 267 -0.30 35.59 -16.69
C SER A 267 0.63 35.58 -17.91
N THR A 268 0.41 36.46 -18.89
CA THR A 268 1.32 36.64 -20.03
C THR A 268 2.76 36.89 -19.56
N ALA A 269 2.94 37.66 -18.50
CA ALA A 269 4.26 37.97 -17.94
C ALA A 269 4.97 36.70 -17.44
N ALA A 270 4.25 35.83 -16.73
CA ALA A 270 4.79 34.56 -16.23
C ALA A 270 4.95 33.50 -17.33
N ALA A 271 4.05 33.49 -18.32
CA ALA A 271 4.07 32.56 -19.46
C ALA A 271 5.29 32.73 -20.38
N ARG A 272 6.03 33.85 -20.26
CA ARG A 272 7.31 34.08 -20.96
C ARG A 272 8.34 32.98 -20.71
N LEU A 273 8.26 32.27 -19.59
CA LEU A 273 9.14 31.14 -19.27
C LEU A 273 9.10 30.01 -20.32
N GLU A 274 7.95 29.77 -20.97
CA GLU A 274 7.81 28.84 -22.11
C GLU A 274 7.83 29.58 -23.46
N ALA A 275 7.26 30.79 -23.52
CA ALA A 275 7.13 31.54 -24.78
C ALA A 275 8.47 31.93 -25.42
N SER A 276 9.51 32.15 -24.60
CA SER A 276 10.86 32.49 -25.07
C SER A 276 11.91 31.69 -24.31
N LYS A 277 12.60 30.78 -25.00
CA LYS A 277 13.70 30.01 -24.40
C LYS A 277 14.87 30.91 -24.01
N ALA A 278 15.14 31.98 -24.77
CA ALA A 278 16.16 32.96 -24.40
C ALA A 278 15.83 33.64 -23.06
N TYR A 279 14.59 34.12 -22.90
CA TYR A 279 14.13 34.68 -21.62
C TYR A 279 14.23 33.67 -20.48
N SER A 280 13.81 32.43 -20.71
CA SER A 280 13.87 31.34 -19.73
C SER A 280 15.31 31.10 -19.24
N LYS A 281 16.27 31.10 -20.16
CA LYS A 281 17.70 30.94 -19.85
C LYS A 281 18.28 32.14 -19.11
N ASP A 282 17.97 33.35 -19.55
CA ASP A 282 18.39 34.59 -18.87
C ASP A 282 17.78 34.69 -17.46
N PHE A 283 16.53 34.28 -17.30
CA PHE A 283 15.87 34.16 -16.00
C PHE A 283 16.57 33.17 -15.08
N MET A 284 16.93 31.98 -15.58
CA MET A 284 17.67 31.00 -14.79
C MET A 284 19.05 31.52 -14.38
N ALA A 285 19.80 32.10 -15.33
CA ALA A 285 21.15 32.61 -15.08
C ALA A 285 21.18 33.73 -14.02
N ARG A 286 20.24 34.68 -14.09
CA ARG A 286 20.21 35.82 -13.15
C ARG A 286 19.67 35.47 -11.77
N ASN A 287 18.98 34.33 -11.63
CA ASN A 287 18.45 33.82 -10.35
C ASN A 287 19.21 32.61 -9.81
N ASP A 288 20.42 32.33 -10.33
CA ASP A 288 21.28 31.22 -9.91
C ASP A 288 20.62 29.83 -9.97
N LEU A 289 19.72 29.64 -10.96
CA LEU A 289 19.10 28.35 -11.22
C LEU A 289 19.97 27.57 -12.20
N ARG A 290 20.39 26.35 -11.79
CA ARG A 290 21.27 25.50 -12.61
C ARG A 290 20.63 25.13 -13.94
N THR A 291 21.26 25.55 -15.03
CA THR A 291 20.90 25.20 -16.42
C THR A 291 22.16 24.97 -17.28
N ALA A 292 21.99 24.41 -18.49
CA ALA A 292 23.08 24.23 -19.45
C ALA A 292 23.73 25.59 -19.79
N ARG A 293 25.07 25.61 -19.95
CA ARG A 293 25.77 26.79 -20.48
C ARG A 293 25.16 27.18 -21.82
N TYR A 294 24.91 28.46 -22.04
CA TYR A 294 24.21 28.91 -23.24
C TYR A 294 24.66 30.28 -23.70
N ALA A 295 24.33 30.61 -24.94
CA ALA A 295 24.35 31.96 -25.49
C ALA A 295 23.20 32.15 -26.48
N CYS A 296 22.67 33.37 -26.56
CA CYS A 296 21.56 33.73 -27.44
C CYS A 296 22.05 34.63 -28.59
N PHE A 297 21.55 34.40 -29.79
CA PHE A 297 21.99 35.11 -30.99
C PHE A 297 20.83 35.50 -31.90
N THR A 298 20.89 36.71 -32.44
CA THR A 298 20.04 37.19 -33.54
C THR A 298 20.84 37.35 -34.85
N ASP A 299 22.17 37.26 -34.78
CA ASP A 299 23.09 37.34 -35.91
C ASP A 299 23.72 35.97 -36.19
N PHE A 300 23.68 35.54 -37.46
CA PHE A 300 24.14 34.22 -37.87
C PHE A 300 25.66 34.05 -37.74
N GLU A 301 26.46 35.05 -38.12
CA GLU A 301 27.92 34.95 -38.07
C GLU A 301 28.42 34.94 -36.62
N ALA A 302 27.79 35.70 -35.73
CA ALA A 302 28.06 35.64 -34.29
C ALA A 302 27.75 34.25 -33.71
N ALA A 303 26.60 33.66 -34.04
CA ALA A 303 26.22 32.31 -33.61
C ALA A 303 27.20 31.25 -34.14
N ARG A 304 27.61 31.37 -35.41
CA ARG A 304 28.59 30.50 -36.06
C ARG A 304 29.94 30.57 -35.38
N SER A 305 30.46 31.78 -35.11
CA SER A 305 31.73 31.95 -34.39
C SER A 305 31.71 31.29 -33.01
N TYR A 306 30.61 31.46 -32.26
CA TYR A 306 30.45 30.82 -30.96
C TYR A 306 30.51 29.28 -31.05
N VAL A 307 29.82 28.67 -32.03
CA VAL A 307 29.87 27.22 -32.27
C VAL A 307 31.29 26.75 -32.63
N MET A 308 32.01 27.53 -33.44
CA MET A 308 33.38 27.19 -33.85
C MET A 308 34.38 27.28 -32.69
N GLU A 309 34.20 28.23 -31.77
CA GLU A 309 35.04 28.43 -30.58
C GLU A 309 34.66 27.50 -29.42
N ALA A 310 33.43 26.96 -29.39
CA ALA A 310 32.97 26.08 -28.33
C ALA A 310 33.89 24.86 -28.17
N GLY A 311 34.37 24.64 -26.95
CA GLY A 311 35.17 23.46 -26.56
C GLY A 311 34.35 22.22 -26.21
N HIS A 312 33.05 22.21 -26.50
CA HIS A 312 32.09 21.17 -26.14
C HIS A 312 31.01 21.01 -27.22
N ARG A 313 30.22 19.94 -27.16
CA ARG A 313 29.09 19.69 -28.07
C ARG A 313 27.94 20.64 -27.78
N VAL A 314 27.22 21.04 -28.81
CA VAL A 314 26.17 22.05 -28.71
C VAL A 314 24.81 21.55 -29.17
N VAL A 315 23.74 22.17 -28.65
CA VAL A 315 22.35 21.99 -29.07
C VAL A 315 21.85 23.34 -29.58
N VAL A 316 21.17 23.34 -30.73
CA VAL A 316 20.62 24.55 -31.35
C VAL A 316 19.11 24.58 -31.16
N LYS A 317 18.58 25.61 -30.50
CA LYS A 317 17.16 25.75 -30.22
C LYS A 317 16.60 27.07 -30.73
N ALA A 318 15.50 27.03 -31.47
CA ALA A 318 14.70 28.22 -31.77
C ALA A 318 14.11 28.81 -30.48
N SER A 319 14.18 30.13 -30.29
CA SER A 319 13.75 30.82 -29.06
C SER A 319 12.22 30.76 -28.88
N GLY A 320 11.45 30.94 -29.96
CA GLY A 320 9.99 30.96 -29.89
C GLY A 320 9.31 29.58 -29.80
N LEU A 321 7.98 29.59 -29.69
CA LEU A 321 7.14 28.39 -29.70
C LEU A 321 7.26 27.68 -31.06
N ALA A 322 7.86 26.50 -31.05
CA ALA A 322 8.09 25.67 -32.25
C ALA A 322 7.53 24.24 -32.08
N ALA A 323 6.56 24.04 -31.17
CA ALA A 323 5.90 22.77 -30.88
C ALA A 323 6.87 21.58 -30.71
N GLY A 324 8.01 21.81 -30.02
CA GLY A 324 9.05 20.80 -29.80
C GLY A 324 9.91 20.43 -31.02
N LYS A 325 9.63 20.96 -32.21
CA LYS A 325 10.37 20.67 -33.46
C LYS A 325 11.59 21.56 -33.67
N GLY A 326 11.66 22.69 -32.96
CA GLY A 326 12.74 23.68 -33.08
C GLY A 326 13.99 23.35 -32.26
N VAL A 327 14.23 22.08 -31.89
CA VAL A 327 15.41 21.64 -31.14
C VAL A 327 16.22 20.68 -32.00
N LEU A 328 17.43 21.09 -32.38
CA LEU A 328 18.34 20.35 -33.24
C LEU A 328 19.57 19.92 -32.43
N MET A 329 19.94 18.64 -32.51
CA MET A 329 21.05 18.03 -31.77
C MET A 329 22.16 17.59 -32.74
N PRO A 330 23.00 18.52 -33.20
CA PRO A 330 24.11 18.21 -34.11
C PRO A 330 25.18 17.37 -33.38
N GLU A 331 25.85 16.48 -34.11
CA GLU A 331 26.97 15.68 -33.60
C GLU A 331 28.32 16.37 -33.85
N THR A 332 28.40 17.18 -34.92
CA THR A 332 29.61 17.92 -35.32
C THR A 332 29.41 19.43 -35.35
N LYS A 333 30.51 20.19 -35.38
CA LYS A 333 30.46 21.66 -35.51
C LYS A 333 29.86 22.08 -36.85
N GLU A 334 30.18 21.34 -37.91
CA GLU A 334 29.67 21.56 -39.26
C GLU A 334 28.15 21.36 -39.31
N GLU A 335 27.64 20.30 -38.68
CA GLU A 335 26.20 20.06 -38.53
C GLU A 335 25.53 21.14 -37.68
N ALA A 336 26.20 21.64 -36.64
CA ALA A 336 25.67 22.72 -35.81
C ALA A 336 25.54 24.03 -36.59
N VAL A 337 26.50 24.35 -37.46
CA VAL A 337 26.39 25.50 -38.37
C VAL A 337 25.27 25.29 -39.39
N ALA A 338 25.12 24.09 -39.95
CA ALA A 338 24.01 23.78 -40.85
C ALA A 338 22.64 23.90 -40.15
N ALA A 339 22.55 23.50 -38.88
CA ALA A 339 21.36 23.69 -38.04
C ALA A 339 21.05 25.19 -37.82
N LEU A 340 22.08 26.02 -37.58
CA LEU A 340 21.92 27.48 -37.51
C LEU A 340 21.41 28.07 -38.82
N GLU A 341 21.90 27.61 -39.98
CA GLU A 341 21.40 28.08 -41.28
C GLU A 341 19.92 27.75 -41.48
N VAL A 342 19.50 26.55 -41.07
CA VAL A 342 18.10 26.12 -41.13
C VAL A 342 17.19 27.04 -40.30
N VAL A 343 17.62 27.36 -39.07
CA VAL A 343 16.82 28.17 -38.14
C VAL A 343 16.83 29.65 -38.52
N MET A 344 18.02 30.25 -38.72
CA MET A 344 18.20 31.70 -38.81
C MET A 344 18.13 32.24 -40.25
N VAL A 345 18.61 31.46 -41.24
CA VAL A 345 18.70 31.91 -42.64
C VAL A 345 17.51 31.42 -43.45
N LYS A 346 17.23 30.10 -43.42
CA LYS A 346 16.11 29.49 -44.13
C LYS A 346 14.76 29.76 -43.44
N LYS A 347 14.78 30.20 -42.18
CA LYS A 347 13.60 30.53 -41.36
C LYS A 347 12.52 29.44 -41.41
N GLU A 348 12.95 28.18 -41.33
CA GLU A 348 12.04 27.03 -41.45
C GLU A 348 10.98 27.01 -40.32
N PHE A 349 11.25 27.72 -39.22
CA PHE A 349 10.35 27.90 -38.07
C PHE A 349 9.69 29.29 -38.00
N GLY A 350 9.71 30.07 -39.09
CA GLY A 350 9.09 31.40 -39.14
C GLY A 350 9.74 32.41 -38.17
N GLU A 351 8.94 33.27 -37.54
CA GLU A 351 9.43 34.26 -36.55
C GLU A 351 10.02 33.61 -35.29
N SER A 352 9.61 32.39 -34.93
CA SER A 352 10.18 31.65 -33.80
C SER A 352 11.68 31.39 -33.92
N GLY A 353 12.25 31.47 -35.14
CA GLY A 353 13.68 31.32 -35.44
C GLY A 353 14.46 32.65 -35.58
N ALA A 354 13.84 33.80 -35.30
CA ALA A 354 14.52 35.11 -35.36
C ALA A 354 15.62 35.27 -34.31
N GLU A 355 15.51 34.53 -33.21
CA GLU A 355 16.52 34.40 -32.17
C GLU A 355 16.76 32.91 -31.89
N VAL A 356 18.02 32.54 -31.73
CA VAL A 356 18.45 31.17 -31.46
C VAL A 356 19.20 31.09 -30.15
N VAL A 357 18.98 30.01 -29.40
CA VAL A 357 19.73 29.66 -28.20
C VAL A 357 20.67 28.51 -28.57
N VAL A 358 21.98 28.71 -28.36
CA VAL A 358 22.98 27.65 -28.50
C VAL A 358 23.41 27.22 -27.10
N GLU A 359 23.18 25.97 -26.77
CA GLU A 359 23.39 25.42 -25.42
C GLU A 359 24.41 24.29 -25.43
N GLU A 360 25.07 24.06 -24.30
CA GLU A 360 25.84 22.85 -24.04
C GLU A 360 24.96 21.61 -24.12
N PHE A 361 25.47 20.57 -24.79
CA PHE A 361 24.88 19.25 -24.76
C PHE A 361 25.09 18.61 -23.39
N LEU A 362 23.99 18.32 -22.68
CA LEU A 362 24.02 17.63 -21.39
C LEU A 362 23.79 16.13 -21.56
N GLU A 363 24.50 15.34 -20.75
CA GLU A 363 24.34 13.90 -20.66
C GLU A 363 23.72 13.49 -19.32
N GLY A 364 22.70 12.63 -19.38
CA GLY A 364 21.98 12.16 -18.20
C GLY A 364 20.64 11.53 -18.55
N GLU A 365 19.84 11.25 -17.52
CA GLU A 365 18.44 10.87 -17.70
C GLU A 365 17.53 12.09 -17.65
N GLU A 366 16.61 12.21 -18.63
CA GLU A 366 15.57 13.22 -18.61
C GLU A 366 14.43 12.81 -17.65
N VAL A 367 13.91 13.77 -16.90
CA VAL A 367 12.73 13.61 -16.02
C VAL A 367 11.93 14.91 -15.99
N SER A 368 10.61 14.77 -15.96
CA SER A 368 9.66 15.89 -15.89
C SER A 368 9.14 16.01 -14.45
N ILE A 369 9.21 17.22 -13.89
CA ILE A 369 8.61 17.56 -12.59
C ILE A 369 7.56 18.62 -12.83
N LEU A 370 6.32 18.33 -12.45
CA LEU A 370 5.22 19.28 -12.48
C LEU A 370 4.95 19.76 -11.06
N ALA A 371 4.64 21.04 -10.87
CA ALA A 371 4.30 21.60 -9.58
C ALA A 371 3.06 22.48 -9.67
N PHE A 372 2.11 22.30 -8.74
CA PHE A 372 1.04 23.28 -8.52
C PHE A 372 1.65 24.53 -7.89
N CYS A 373 1.26 25.70 -8.38
CA CYS A 373 1.82 26.98 -7.96
C CYS A 373 0.73 28.04 -7.74
N ASP A 374 0.86 28.81 -6.66
CA ASP A 374 -0.10 29.85 -6.23
C ASP A 374 0.52 31.26 -6.21
N GLY A 375 1.65 31.43 -6.90
CA GLY A 375 2.43 32.66 -6.90
C GLY A 375 3.50 32.75 -5.81
N LYS A 376 3.46 31.90 -4.77
CA LYS A 376 4.46 31.91 -3.67
C LYS A 376 4.93 30.52 -3.23
N THR A 377 4.11 29.49 -3.41
CA THR A 377 4.32 28.11 -3.00
C THR A 377 4.36 27.24 -4.25
N ALA A 378 5.27 26.27 -4.28
CA ALA A 378 5.30 25.21 -5.29
C ALA A 378 5.12 23.85 -4.59
N VAL A 379 4.13 23.07 -5.02
CA VAL A 379 3.92 21.69 -4.54
C VAL A 379 4.10 20.72 -5.71
N CYS A 380 5.22 19.99 -5.70
CA CYS A 380 5.59 19.07 -6.78
C CYS A 380 4.75 17.78 -6.77
N MET A 381 4.36 17.35 -7.96
CA MET A 381 3.81 16.03 -8.25
C MET A 381 4.94 14.97 -8.26
N PRO A 382 4.61 13.66 -8.24
CA PRO A 382 5.59 12.63 -8.53
C PRO A 382 6.29 12.89 -9.88
N GLY A 383 7.59 12.61 -9.96
CA GLY A 383 8.32 12.79 -11.22
C GLY A 383 7.82 11.82 -12.30
N ALA A 384 7.75 12.29 -13.54
CA ALA A 384 7.34 11.50 -14.69
C ALA A 384 8.46 11.42 -15.72
N GLN A 385 8.47 10.36 -16.53
CA GLN A 385 9.34 10.28 -17.71
C GLN A 385 8.48 10.10 -18.96
N ASP A 386 8.74 10.92 -19.97
CA ASP A 386 8.06 10.88 -21.25
C ASP A 386 8.93 10.26 -22.35
N HIS A 387 8.26 9.78 -23.39
CA HIS A 387 8.88 9.12 -24.54
C HIS A 387 8.64 9.95 -25.79
N LYS A 388 9.48 10.96 -26.05
CA LYS A 388 9.31 11.93 -27.16
C LYS A 388 9.49 11.33 -28.55
N ARG A 389 10.28 10.28 -28.70
CA ARG A 389 10.65 9.68 -30.00
C ARG A 389 9.51 8.83 -30.57
N ALA A 390 9.31 8.92 -31.90
CA ALA A 390 8.17 8.30 -32.58
C ALA A 390 8.20 6.76 -32.61
N LEU A 391 9.39 6.15 -32.70
CA LEU A 391 9.56 4.70 -32.87
C LEU A 391 10.15 4.05 -31.62
N ASP A 392 10.02 2.72 -31.53
CA ASP A 392 10.65 1.89 -30.50
C ASP A 392 12.17 2.08 -30.49
N GLY A 393 12.81 1.88 -29.33
CA GLY A 393 14.25 2.08 -29.15
C GLY A 393 14.67 3.55 -29.20
N ASP A 394 13.73 4.47 -28.93
CA ASP A 394 13.92 5.91 -29.03
C ASP A 394 14.36 6.39 -30.44
N GLY A 395 13.91 5.67 -31.47
CA GLY A 395 14.18 6.00 -32.87
C GLY A 395 13.18 7.00 -33.48
N GLY A 396 13.52 7.52 -34.66
CA GLY A 396 12.65 8.40 -35.44
C GLY A 396 12.61 9.86 -34.98
N LEU A 397 11.67 10.62 -35.55
CA LEU A 397 11.52 12.06 -35.29
C LEU A 397 11.01 12.32 -33.86
N ASN A 398 11.34 13.50 -33.32
CA ASN A 398 10.72 13.99 -32.08
C ASN A 398 9.23 14.28 -32.31
N THR A 399 8.44 13.93 -31.31
CA THR A 399 6.97 14.12 -31.28
C THR A 399 6.58 14.96 -30.08
N GLY A 400 5.28 15.19 -29.89
CA GLY A 400 4.76 15.76 -28.64
C GLY A 400 4.78 14.79 -27.45
N GLY A 401 5.19 13.53 -27.65
CA GLY A 401 5.19 12.46 -26.64
C GLY A 401 4.34 11.26 -27.10
N MET A 402 4.95 10.08 -27.16
CA MET A 402 4.33 8.79 -27.52
C MET A 402 3.91 7.96 -26.30
N GLY A 403 4.26 8.40 -25.10
CA GLY A 403 3.87 7.79 -23.84
C GLY A 403 4.56 8.47 -22.66
N ALA A 404 4.09 8.18 -21.45
CA ALA A 404 4.68 8.67 -20.21
C ALA A 404 4.40 7.69 -19.07
N TYR A 405 5.16 7.79 -17.99
CA TYR A 405 4.88 7.04 -16.77
C TYR A 405 5.34 7.77 -15.52
N ALA A 406 4.69 7.46 -14.40
CA ALA A 406 4.99 8.00 -13.09
C ALA A 406 4.73 6.93 -11.99
N PRO A 407 5.49 6.93 -10.87
CA PRO A 407 6.68 7.75 -10.63
C PRO A 407 7.91 7.28 -11.44
N ALA A 408 8.81 8.21 -11.77
CA ALA A 408 10.05 7.96 -12.50
C ALA A 408 11.10 7.29 -11.61
N PRO A 409 11.54 6.04 -11.88
CA PRO A 409 12.49 5.33 -11.01
C PRO A 409 13.90 5.94 -10.95
N CYS A 410 14.27 6.77 -11.93
CA CYS A 410 15.56 7.47 -11.95
C CYS A 410 15.64 8.60 -10.91
N LEU A 411 14.49 9.08 -10.43
CA LEU A 411 14.40 10.17 -9.47
C LEU A 411 14.46 9.63 -8.03
N THR A 412 15.66 9.61 -7.45
CA THR A 412 15.83 9.23 -6.04
C THR A 412 15.17 10.27 -5.11
N PRO A 413 14.85 9.94 -3.85
CA PRO A 413 14.27 10.90 -2.90
C PRO A 413 15.11 12.16 -2.73
N ARG A 414 16.44 12.04 -2.78
CA ARG A 414 17.35 13.18 -2.76
C ARG A 414 17.18 14.05 -4.00
N LEU A 415 17.23 13.47 -5.20
CA LEU A 415 17.07 14.21 -6.46
C LEU A 415 15.67 14.85 -6.56
N ALA A 416 14.63 14.16 -6.10
CA ALA A 416 13.28 14.70 -6.04
C ALA A 416 13.21 15.97 -5.16
N ARG A 417 13.87 15.96 -4.00
CA ARG A 417 13.97 17.15 -3.13
C ARG A 417 14.76 18.27 -3.80
N GLU A 418 15.92 17.97 -4.40
CA GLU A 418 16.71 18.97 -5.12
C GLU A 418 15.90 19.60 -6.28
N CYS A 419 15.15 18.81 -7.05
CA CYS A 419 14.25 19.34 -8.08
C CYS A 419 13.10 20.17 -7.51
N ALA A 420 12.51 19.75 -6.38
CA ALA A 420 11.45 20.50 -5.72
C ALA A 420 11.94 21.85 -5.18
N ASP A 421 13.14 21.89 -4.61
CA ASP A 421 13.79 23.12 -4.15
C ASP A 421 14.03 24.09 -5.32
N ILE A 422 14.44 23.57 -6.49
CA ILE A 422 14.58 24.37 -7.72
C ILE A 422 13.22 24.91 -8.19
N CYS A 423 12.15 24.11 -8.15
CA CYS A 423 10.79 24.56 -8.51
C CYS A 423 10.31 25.67 -7.56
N GLN A 424 10.48 25.50 -6.24
CA GLN A 424 10.14 26.51 -5.25
C GLN A 424 10.97 27.79 -5.41
N SER A 425 12.27 27.66 -5.70
CA SER A 425 13.16 28.80 -5.97
C SER A 425 12.72 29.56 -7.23
N THR A 426 12.29 28.84 -8.27
CA THR A 426 11.75 29.42 -9.50
C THR A 426 10.50 30.26 -9.23
N VAL A 427 9.52 29.73 -8.50
CA VAL A 427 8.30 30.47 -8.13
C VAL A 427 8.62 31.70 -7.28
N THR A 428 9.55 31.56 -6.33
CA THR A 428 10.00 32.66 -5.46
C THR A 428 10.65 33.79 -6.28
N ALA A 429 11.53 33.43 -7.23
CA ALA A 429 12.19 34.39 -8.11
C ALA A 429 11.20 35.09 -9.05
N MET A 430 10.25 34.35 -9.65
CA MET A 430 9.19 34.93 -10.48
C MET A 430 8.35 35.97 -9.71
N ALA A 431 7.98 35.66 -8.47
CA ALA A 431 7.27 36.60 -7.60
C ALA A 431 8.11 37.85 -7.29
N ALA A 432 9.40 37.67 -6.99
CA ALA A 432 10.32 38.78 -6.70
C ALA A 432 10.52 39.74 -7.89
N GLU A 433 10.38 39.22 -9.12
CA GLU A 433 10.46 40.01 -10.36
C GLU A 433 9.12 40.63 -10.80
N GLY A 434 8.06 40.47 -10.00
CA GLY A 434 6.74 41.04 -10.27
C GLY A 434 5.90 40.23 -11.26
N SER A 435 6.23 38.97 -11.51
CA SER A 435 5.50 38.04 -12.38
C SER A 435 5.13 36.75 -11.63
N PRO A 436 4.35 36.82 -10.52
CA PRO A 436 4.01 35.65 -9.72
C PRO A 436 3.39 34.54 -10.58
N PHE A 437 3.89 33.32 -10.40
CA PHE A 437 3.50 32.17 -11.22
C PHE A 437 2.33 31.41 -10.57
N VAL A 438 1.15 31.46 -11.20
CA VAL A 438 -0.04 30.68 -10.81
C VAL A 438 -0.33 29.62 -11.87
N GLY A 439 -0.64 28.40 -11.48
CA GLY A 439 -0.93 27.29 -12.40
C GLY A 439 -0.02 26.09 -12.19
N VAL A 440 0.38 25.42 -13.28
CA VAL A 440 1.35 24.32 -13.22
C VAL A 440 2.68 24.72 -13.84
N LEU A 441 3.72 24.78 -13.01
CA LEU A 441 5.10 24.88 -13.47
C LEU A 441 5.57 23.48 -13.85
N PHE A 442 5.87 23.27 -15.12
CA PHE A 442 6.53 22.06 -15.61
C PHE A 442 8.01 22.39 -15.78
N ALA A 443 8.87 21.61 -15.13
CA ALA A 443 10.32 21.70 -15.26
C ALA A 443 10.85 20.39 -15.84
N GLY A 444 11.45 20.46 -17.03
CA GLY A 444 12.22 19.37 -17.61
C GLY A 444 13.64 19.38 -17.03
N PHE A 445 14.05 18.31 -16.38
CA PHE A 445 15.39 18.17 -15.79
C PHE A 445 16.22 17.15 -16.54
N MET A 446 17.52 17.44 -16.67
CA MET A 446 18.55 16.46 -16.95
C MET A 446 19.22 16.04 -15.64
N LEU A 447 19.16 14.76 -15.29
CA LEU A 447 19.84 14.19 -14.14
C LEU A 447 21.29 13.86 -14.52
N THR A 448 22.17 14.84 -14.32
CA THR A 448 23.62 14.68 -14.58
C THR A 448 24.34 14.03 -13.41
N LYS A 449 25.61 13.67 -13.58
CA LYS A 449 26.47 13.18 -12.49
C LYS A 449 26.62 14.17 -11.33
N GLU A 450 26.43 15.46 -11.61
CA GLU A 450 26.57 16.55 -10.64
C GLU A 450 25.23 16.97 -10.03
N GLY A 451 24.11 16.32 -10.38
CA GLY A 451 22.76 16.66 -9.91
C GLY A 451 21.83 17.15 -11.03
N PRO A 452 20.60 17.57 -10.67
CA PRO A 452 19.60 18.00 -11.62
C PRO A 452 19.96 19.37 -12.24
N VAL A 453 19.78 19.46 -13.56
CA VAL A 453 19.99 20.68 -14.35
C VAL A 453 18.72 20.94 -15.15
N VAL A 454 18.16 22.15 -15.07
CA VAL A 454 16.94 22.51 -15.80
C VAL A 454 17.24 22.62 -17.30
N LEU A 455 16.51 21.86 -18.11
CA LEU A 455 16.57 21.90 -19.57
C LEU A 455 15.65 22.98 -20.14
N GLU A 456 14.40 23.00 -19.67
CA GLU A 456 13.34 23.89 -20.12
C GLU A 456 12.22 23.98 -19.08
N PHE A 457 11.47 25.08 -19.14
CA PHE A 457 10.21 25.23 -18.44
C PHE A 457 9.04 25.21 -19.43
N ASN A 458 7.99 24.49 -19.08
CA ASN A 458 6.66 24.67 -19.65
C ASN A 458 5.75 25.25 -18.55
N VAL A 459 4.74 26.01 -18.95
CA VAL A 459 3.92 26.81 -18.02
C VAL A 459 2.50 26.28 -17.87
N ARG A 460 2.32 25.01 -18.20
CA ARG A 460 1.06 24.25 -18.19
C ARG A 460 1.36 22.77 -17.95
N MET A 461 0.33 21.94 -17.80
CA MET A 461 0.56 20.50 -17.66
C MET A 461 1.10 19.85 -18.96
N GLY A 462 1.89 18.79 -18.81
CA GLY A 462 2.45 18.00 -19.91
C GLY A 462 1.40 17.14 -20.64
N ASP A 463 1.66 16.73 -21.87
CA ASP A 463 0.82 15.77 -22.61
C ASP A 463 1.76 14.81 -23.34
N PRO A 464 1.94 13.53 -22.91
CA PRO A 464 0.97 12.76 -22.12
C PRO A 464 1.23 12.65 -20.60
N GLU A 465 2.08 13.48 -19.99
CA GLU A 465 2.41 13.36 -18.56
C GLU A 465 1.20 13.55 -17.64
N THR A 466 0.27 14.45 -18.00
CA THR A 466 -0.97 14.65 -17.23
C THR A 466 -1.77 13.36 -17.10
N GLN A 467 -1.86 12.59 -18.19
CA GLN A 467 -2.57 11.32 -18.25
C GLN A 467 -1.91 10.24 -17.38
N ALA A 468 -0.62 10.38 -17.04
CA ALA A 468 0.08 9.49 -16.11
C ALA A 468 0.09 10.01 -14.66
N LEU A 469 -0.13 11.30 -14.43
CA LEU A 469 -0.03 11.91 -13.09
C LEU A 469 -1.38 12.06 -12.38
N LEU A 470 -2.41 12.56 -13.06
CA LEU A 470 -3.72 12.80 -12.43
C LEU A 470 -4.42 11.54 -11.91
N PRO A 471 -4.28 10.35 -12.53
CA PRO A 471 -4.84 9.12 -11.96
C PRO A 471 -4.25 8.73 -10.61
N LEU A 472 -3.04 9.22 -10.29
CA LEU A 472 -2.37 8.94 -9.02
C LEU A 472 -2.74 9.95 -7.92
N MET A 473 -3.47 11.02 -8.26
CA MET A 473 -3.80 12.10 -7.33
C MET A 473 -5.00 11.73 -6.45
N GLU A 474 -4.84 11.88 -5.13
CA GLU A 474 -5.90 11.64 -4.14
C GLU A 474 -6.66 12.93 -3.80
N SER A 475 -5.95 14.05 -3.74
CA SER A 475 -6.57 15.35 -3.45
C SER A 475 -7.56 15.76 -4.55
N ASP A 476 -8.58 16.51 -4.16
CA ASP A 476 -9.54 17.11 -5.10
C ASP A 476 -8.83 18.15 -5.99
N LEU A 477 -8.82 17.91 -7.31
CA LEU A 477 -8.17 18.78 -8.27
C LEU A 477 -8.84 20.16 -8.35
N TYR A 478 -10.16 20.23 -8.20
CA TYR A 478 -10.89 21.51 -8.24
C TYR A 478 -10.46 22.40 -7.08
N GLU A 479 -10.40 21.84 -5.87
CA GLU A 479 -9.94 22.57 -4.68
C GLU A 479 -8.50 23.04 -4.82
N VAL A 480 -7.60 22.16 -5.26
CA VAL A 480 -6.18 22.49 -5.47
C VAL A 480 -6.03 23.62 -6.48
N MET A 481 -6.73 23.56 -7.61
CA MET A 481 -6.68 24.63 -8.61
C MET A 481 -7.26 25.95 -8.08
N LEU A 482 -8.39 25.91 -7.37
CA LEU A 482 -9.03 27.09 -6.81
C LEU A 482 -8.12 27.79 -5.79
N VAL A 483 -7.57 27.05 -4.81
CA VAL A 483 -6.66 27.65 -3.81
C VAL A 483 -5.36 28.18 -4.43
N CYS A 484 -4.93 27.63 -5.57
CA CYS A 484 -3.82 28.22 -6.32
C CYS A 484 -4.17 29.61 -6.83
N THR A 485 -5.38 29.80 -7.38
CA THR A 485 -5.84 31.12 -7.83
C THR A 485 -6.02 32.13 -6.69
N GLU A 486 -6.21 31.64 -5.47
CA GLU A 486 -6.38 32.48 -4.26
C GLU A 486 -5.06 32.74 -3.51
N GLY A 487 -3.95 32.13 -3.93
CA GLY A 487 -2.68 32.24 -3.21
C GLY A 487 -2.70 31.52 -1.85
N ARG A 488 -3.39 30.39 -1.72
CA ARG A 488 -3.55 29.64 -0.45
C ARG A 488 -3.07 28.19 -0.52
N LEU A 489 -2.22 27.84 -1.48
CA LEU A 489 -1.80 26.44 -1.69
C LEU A 489 -1.08 25.84 -0.47
N ALA A 490 -0.35 26.66 0.31
CA ALA A 490 0.31 26.20 1.53
C ALA A 490 -0.64 25.67 2.62
N GLU A 491 -1.94 25.99 2.53
CA GLU A 491 -2.98 25.56 3.48
C GLU A 491 -3.64 24.22 3.06
N THR A 492 -3.41 23.76 1.83
CA THR A 492 -4.08 22.60 1.24
C THR A 492 -3.10 21.46 0.99
N PRO A 493 -3.31 20.27 1.58
CA PRO A 493 -2.47 19.11 1.29
C PRO A 493 -2.74 18.58 -0.13
N VAL A 494 -1.67 18.46 -0.93
CA VAL A 494 -1.69 17.79 -2.23
C VAL A 494 -1.09 16.40 -2.06
N ALA A 495 -1.92 15.36 -2.16
CA ALA A 495 -1.55 13.97 -1.93
C ALA A 495 -1.71 13.12 -3.19
N PHE A 496 -0.84 12.11 -3.30
CA PHE A 496 -0.85 11.10 -4.36
C PHE A 496 -0.74 9.72 -3.71
N THR A 497 -1.35 8.71 -4.32
CA THR A 497 -1.43 7.36 -3.75
C THR A 497 -0.04 6.74 -3.58
N PRO A 498 0.40 6.45 -2.33
CA PRO A 498 1.71 5.89 -2.09
C PRO A 498 1.89 4.52 -2.74
N GLY A 499 2.99 4.33 -3.45
CA GLY A 499 3.34 3.05 -4.09
C GLY A 499 2.63 2.79 -5.43
N ALA A 500 1.54 3.49 -5.74
CA ALA A 500 0.85 3.36 -7.01
C ALA A 500 1.70 3.89 -8.18
N ALA A 501 1.48 3.32 -9.36
CA ALA A 501 2.11 3.76 -10.60
C ALA A 501 1.08 3.84 -11.73
N ALA A 502 1.40 4.66 -12.73
CA ALA A 502 0.64 4.80 -13.95
C ALA A 502 1.57 4.81 -15.16
N ALA A 503 1.10 4.24 -16.26
CA ALA A 503 1.78 4.25 -17.54
C ALA A 503 0.78 4.54 -18.66
N THR A 504 1.12 5.50 -19.51
CA THR A 504 0.31 5.96 -20.63
C THR A 504 0.99 5.62 -21.95
N VAL A 505 0.26 4.97 -22.85
CA VAL A 505 0.66 4.69 -24.23
C VAL A 505 -0.19 5.50 -25.18
N VAL A 506 0.44 6.28 -26.06
CA VAL A 506 -0.27 7.09 -27.07
C VAL A 506 -0.46 6.27 -28.34
N LEU A 507 -1.71 6.21 -28.82
CA LEU A 507 -2.06 5.71 -30.15
C LEU A 507 -2.15 6.90 -31.10
N ALA A 508 -1.30 6.90 -32.11
CA ALA A 508 -1.22 7.92 -33.14
C ALA A 508 -1.74 7.41 -34.49
N ALA A 509 -2.15 8.34 -35.35
CA ALA A 509 -2.39 8.05 -36.75
C ALA A 509 -1.06 7.72 -37.44
N ASP A 510 -1.04 6.65 -38.23
CA ASP A 510 0.17 6.25 -38.94
C ASP A 510 0.71 7.38 -39.83
N GLY A 511 2.03 7.56 -39.83
CA GLY A 511 2.73 8.69 -40.46
C GLY A 511 2.93 9.93 -39.57
N TYR A 512 2.37 9.98 -38.35
CA TYR A 512 2.74 10.99 -37.34
C TYR A 512 4.21 10.84 -36.91
N PRO A 513 5.01 11.93 -36.75
CA PRO A 513 4.66 13.36 -36.73
C PRO A 513 4.65 14.07 -38.09
N GLY A 514 4.76 13.33 -39.19
CA GLY A 514 4.68 13.82 -40.57
C GLY A 514 3.24 13.98 -41.07
N LYS A 515 2.97 13.58 -42.32
CA LYS A 515 1.60 13.56 -42.88
C LYS A 515 0.88 12.29 -42.44
N TYR A 516 -0.36 12.42 -41.98
CA TYR A 516 -1.15 11.32 -41.43
C TYR A 516 -2.62 11.40 -41.88
N PRO A 517 -3.34 10.26 -41.96
CA PRO A 517 -4.76 10.24 -42.31
C PRO A 517 -5.65 10.68 -41.15
N LYS A 518 -6.86 11.15 -41.47
CA LYS A 518 -7.92 11.55 -40.52
C LYS A 518 -9.24 10.88 -40.91
N GLY A 519 -10.20 10.85 -39.99
CA GLY A 519 -11.55 10.30 -40.23
C GLY A 519 -11.63 8.79 -40.08
N MET A 520 -10.64 8.15 -39.44
CA MET A 520 -10.61 6.70 -39.24
C MET A 520 -11.60 6.32 -38.13
N PRO A 521 -12.55 5.38 -38.36
CA PRO A 521 -13.44 4.89 -37.32
C PRO A 521 -12.67 4.25 -36.16
N ILE A 522 -13.11 4.54 -34.93
CA ILE A 522 -12.51 4.01 -33.70
C ILE A 522 -13.52 3.07 -33.03
N SER A 523 -13.07 1.86 -32.68
CA SER A 523 -13.85 0.86 -31.92
C SER A 523 -13.07 0.31 -30.72
N GLY A 524 -13.73 -0.46 -29.86
CA GLY A 524 -13.13 -1.08 -28.67
C GLY A 524 -12.91 -0.15 -27.48
N LEU A 525 -13.49 1.07 -27.50
CA LEU A 525 -13.35 2.04 -26.42
C LEU A 525 -14.05 1.59 -25.12
N GLU A 526 -15.23 0.97 -25.23
CA GLU A 526 -15.98 0.45 -24.07
C GLU A 526 -15.33 -0.80 -23.49
N ASP A 527 -14.86 -1.70 -24.35
CA ASP A 527 -14.09 -2.88 -23.94
C ASP A 527 -12.80 -2.49 -23.20
N ALA A 528 -12.10 -1.45 -23.67
CA ALA A 528 -10.92 -0.92 -23.00
C ALA A 528 -11.24 -0.31 -21.64
N ALA A 529 -12.34 0.45 -21.54
CA ALA A 529 -12.79 1.05 -20.29
C ALA A 529 -13.29 0.01 -19.25
N ALA A 530 -13.70 -1.17 -19.70
CA ALA A 530 -14.10 -2.28 -18.83
C ALA A 530 -12.92 -3.03 -18.19
N ILE A 531 -11.68 -2.83 -18.67
CA ILE A 531 -10.50 -3.46 -18.09
C ILE A 531 -10.13 -2.74 -16.78
N PRO A 532 -10.01 -3.46 -15.64
CA PRO A 532 -9.62 -2.86 -14.38
C PRO A 532 -8.30 -2.07 -14.48
N GLY A 533 -8.31 -0.86 -13.95
CA GLY A 533 -7.15 0.04 -13.94
C GLY A 533 -6.85 0.74 -15.26
N VAL A 534 -7.69 0.60 -16.30
CA VAL A 534 -7.48 1.24 -17.62
C VAL A 534 -8.38 2.47 -17.78
N THR A 535 -7.80 3.55 -18.32
CA THR A 535 -8.52 4.76 -18.73
C THR A 535 -8.10 5.17 -20.13
N VAL A 536 -9.07 5.51 -20.99
CA VAL A 536 -8.81 5.93 -22.38
C VAL A 536 -9.10 7.42 -22.54
N TYR A 537 -8.04 8.21 -22.67
CA TYR A 537 -8.14 9.64 -22.92
C TYR A 537 -8.17 9.92 -24.41
N HIS A 538 -9.21 10.60 -24.86
CA HIS A 538 -9.32 11.09 -26.22
C HIS A 538 -8.47 12.35 -26.42
N ALA A 539 -7.65 12.35 -27.48
CA ALA A 539 -6.92 13.51 -27.96
C ALA A 539 -7.52 13.98 -29.29
N GLY A 540 -6.90 13.63 -30.42
CA GLY A 540 -7.40 13.94 -31.76
C GLY A 540 -8.56 13.05 -32.19
N THR A 541 -9.72 13.17 -31.54
CA THR A 541 -10.97 12.49 -31.96
C THR A 541 -12.11 13.47 -32.15
N LYS A 542 -13.12 13.10 -32.94
CA LYS A 542 -14.38 13.84 -33.09
C LYS A 542 -15.56 12.88 -33.29
N ALA A 543 -16.77 13.35 -33.04
CA ALA A 543 -17.98 12.62 -33.44
C ALA A 543 -18.02 12.46 -34.98
N ALA A 544 -18.49 11.31 -35.46
CA ALA A 544 -18.71 11.08 -36.88
C ALA A 544 -19.88 11.94 -37.40
N ALA A 545 -19.81 12.34 -38.67
CA ALA A 545 -20.95 12.97 -39.32
C ALA A 545 -22.08 11.94 -39.50
N PRO A 546 -23.36 12.34 -39.37
CA PRO A 546 -24.47 11.47 -39.71
C PRO A 546 -24.36 11.02 -41.16
N ALA A 547 -24.42 9.71 -41.41
CA ALA A 547 -24.42 9.18 -42.78
C ALA A 547 -25.65 9.72 -43.54
N PRO A 548 -25.54 10.05 -44.85
CA PRO A 548 -26.72 10.31 -45.65
C PRO A 548 -27.58 9.05 -45.68
N ALA A 549 -28.82 9.16 -45.20
CA ALA A 549 -29.75 8.03 -45.13
C ALA A 549 -29.97 7.45 -46.54
N THR A 550 -29.43 6.24 -46.77
CA THR A 550 -29.82 5.42 -47.92
C THR A 550 -30.88 4.43 -47.46
N ALA A 551 -31.89 4.20 -48.32
CA ALA A 551 -33.14 3.51 -48.00
C ALA A 551 -33.02 1.99 -47.76
N ALA A 552 -31.85 1.47 -47.34
CA ALA A 552 -31.59 0.04 -47.22
C ALA A 552 -31.25 -0.45 -45.80
N GLU A 553 -31.17 0.43 -44.80
CA GLU A 553 -30.86 0.03 -43.40
C GLU A 553 -32.01 0.40 -42.46
N THR A 554 -33.17 -0.20 -42.71
CA THR A 554 -34.27 -0.28 -41.73
C THR A 554 -34.57 -1.74 -41.51
N GLN A 555 -33.69 -2.43 -40.79
CA GLN A 555 -33.97 -3.65 -40.00
C GLN A 555 -32.64 -4.17 -39.45
N LEU A 556 -32.48 -4.09 -38.11
CA LEU A 556 -31.47 -4.66 -37.21
C LEU A 556 -30.72 -3.59 -36.37
N SER A 557 -31.40 -3.00 -35.38
CA SER A 557 -30.75 -2.55 -34.13
C SER A 557 -31.79 -2.26 -33.03
N GLU A 558 -32.26 -3.31 -32.33
CA GLU A 558 -32.97 -3.19 -31.05
C GLU A 558 -32.19 -3.95 -29.94
N SER A 559 -30.87 -3.77 -29.90
CA SER A 559 -30.05 -4.12 -28.74
C SER A 559 -29.19 -2.92 -28.38
N GLY A 560 -29.47 -2.34 -27.21
CA GLY A 560 -29.00 -1.03 -26.77
C GLY A 560 -27.47 -0.88 -26.67
N GLY A 561 -27.02 0.31 -27.07
CA GLY A 561 -25.66 0.82 -26.92
C GLY A 561 -25.60 2.23 -27.50
N GLY A 562 -25.99 3.23 -26.70
CA GLY A 562 -26.06 4.65 -27.11
C GLY A 562 -24.69 5.32 -27.23
N GLY A 563 -23.81 4.83 -28.11
CA GLY A 563 -22.51 5.43 -28.42
C GLY A 563 -22.47 5.96 -29.85
N GLY A 564 -22.53 7.27 -30.04
CA GLY A 564 -22.26 7.88 -31.36
C GLY A 564 -20.87 7.46 -31.88
N SER A 565 -20.74 7.13 -33.16
CA SER A 565 -19.47 6.65 -33.69
C SER A 565 -18.41 7.77 -33.65
N VAL A 566 -17.18 7.43 -33.20
CA VAL A 566 -16.07 8.37 -33.02
C VAL A 566 -15.02 8.11 -34.09
N VAL A 567 -14.44 9.18 -34.66
CA VAL A 567 -13.39 9.09 -35.69
C VAL A 567 -12.14 9.88 -35.31
N SER A 568 -10.99 9.51 -35.86
CA SER A 568 -9.75 10.26 -35.69
C SER A 568 -9.80 11.66 -36.35
N SER A 569 -9.16 12.66 -35.73
CA SER A 569 -9.10 14.05 -36.21
C SER A 569 -7.74 14.73 -36.01
N GLY A 570 -6.81 14.11 -35.29
CA GLY A 570 -5.46 14.63 -35.02
C GLY A 570 -4.35 13.58 -35.17
N GLY A 571 -3.10 14.01 -35.01
CA GLY A 571 -1.93 13.13 -35.12
C GLY A 571 -1.84 12.13 -33.97
N ARG A 572 -1.87 12.62 -32.73
CA ARG A 572 -2.13 11.79 -31.54
C ARG A 572 -3.63 11.64 -31.38
N VAL A 573 -4.13 10.41 -31.36
CA VAL A 573 -5.57 10.12 -31.43
C VAL A 573 -6.11 9.80 -30.05
N LEU A 574 -5.47 8.86 -29.34
CA LEU A 574 -5.86 8.40 -28.00
C LEU A 574 -4.63 8.24 -27.12
N ALA A 575 -4.82 8.31 -25.81
CA ALA A 575 -3.84 7.95 -24.80
C ALA A 575 -4.49 6.93 -23.86
N VAL A 576 -3.96 5.71 -23.86
CA VAL A 576 -4.44 4.61 -23.00
C VAL A 576 -3.54 4.55 -21.78
N THR A 577 -4.10 4.78 -20.61
CA THR A 577 -3.40 4.76 -19.33
C THR A 577 -3.79 3.53 -18.54
N GLY A 578 -2.80 2.78 -18.06
CA GLY A 578 -2.98 1.77 -17.02
C GLY A 578 -2.48 2.29 -15.68
N THR A 579 -3.18 1.91 -14.61
CA THR A 579 -2.83 2.17 -13.20
C THR A 579 -2.69 0.84 -12.46
N GLY A 580 -1.80 0.79 -11.48
CA GLY A 580 -1.55 -0.44 -10.70
C GLY A 580 -0.75 -0.18 -9.43
N ALA A 581 -0.58 -1.21 -8.61
CA ALA A 581 0.16 -1.12 -7.34
C ALA A 581 1.67 -0.97 -7.54
N ASN A 582 2.15 -1.15 -8.78
CA ASN A 582 3.53 -0.93 -9.18
C ASN A 582 3.60 -0.66 -10.70
N PHE A 583 4.79 -0.26 -11.16
CA PHE A 583 5.05 0.10 -12.54
C PHE A 583 4.77 -1.04 -13.55
N ALA A 584 5.02 -2.30 -13.18
CA ALA A 584 4.84 -3.43 -14.08
C ALA A 584 3.35 -3.70 -14.34
N GLU A 585 2.52 -3.66 -13.30
CA GLU A 585 1.07 -3.80 -13.40
C GLU A 585 0.44 -2.66 -14.21
N ALA A 586 0.86 -1.42 -13.93
CA ALA A 586 0.37 -0.25 -14.66
C ALA A 586 0.67 -0.34 -16.17
N LEU A 587 1.88 -0.78 -16.53
CA LEU A 587 2.28 -0.94 -17.93
C LEU A 587 1.55 -2.10 -18.61
N ASP A 588 1.36 -3.23 -17.92
CA ASP A 588 0.60 -4.37 -18.43
C ASP A 588 -0.86 -4.00 -18.69
N ALA A 589 -1.51 -3.32 -17.73
CA ALA A 589 -2.87 -2.81 -17.89
C ALA A 589 -2.98 -1.87 -19.10
N ALA A 590 -2.04 -0.93 -19.26
CA ALA A 590 -2.01 0.00 -20.39
C ALA A 590 -1.98 -0.77 -21.72
N TYR A 591 -1.06 -1.73 -21.88
CA TYR A 591 -0.94 -2.51 -23.12
C TYR A 591 -2.13 -3.46 -23.37
N ARG A 592 -2.78 -3.99 -22.33
CA ARG A 592 -4.06 -4.70 -22.49
C ARG A 592 -5.12 -3.78 -23.09
N GLY A 593 -5.24 -2.55 -22.57
CA GLY A 593 -6.14 -1.53 -23.12
C GLY A 593 -5.81 -1.16 -24.57
N VAL A 594 -4.52 -1.02 -24.91
CA VAL A 594 -4.09 -0.79 -26.31
C VAL A 594 -4.51 -1.96 -27.22
N GLY A 595 -4.48 -3.20 -26.72
CA GLY A 595 -4.82 -4.40 -27.50
C GLY A 595 -6.28 -4.49 -27.93
N VAL A 596 -7.21 -3.83 -27.22
CA VAL A 596 -8.65 -3.84 -27.54
C VAL A 596 -9.10 -2.64 -28.38
N VAL A 597 -8.46 -1.48 -28.23
CA VAL A 597 -8.80 -0.29 -29.03
C VAL A 597 -8.31 -0.43 -30.47
N LYS A 598 -9.21 -0.18 -31.44
CA LYS A 598 -8.90 -0.37 -32.87
C LYS A 598 -9.26 0.86 -33.70
N PHE A 599 -8.30 1.32 -34.49
CA PHE A 599 -8.49 2.15 -35.69
C PHE A 599 -7.34 1.87 -36.66
N SER A 600 -7.52 2.14 -37.95
CA SER A 600 -6.51 1.83 -38.96
C SER A 600 -6.41 2.90 -40.04
N PRO A 601 -5.18 3.28 -40.45
CA PRO A 601 -3.89 2.82 -39.91
C PRO A 601 -3.51 3.50 -38.56
N CYS A 602 -3.02 2.71 -37.61
CA CYS A 602 -2.65 3.12 -36.24
C CYS A 602 -1.19 2.78 -35.95
N HIS A 603 -0.50 3.67 -35.23
CA HIS A 603 0.87 3.50 -34.76
C HIS A 603 0.97 3.79 -33.24
N TYR A 604 1.69 2.95 -32.51
CA TYR A 604 2.02 3.16 -31.09
C TYR A 604 3.33 2.43 -30.76
N ARG A 605 4.01 2.90 -29.70
CA ARG A 605 5.26 2.29 -29.22
C ARG A 605 5.01 1.06 -28.35
N LYS A 606 5.84 0.04 -28.49
CA LYS A 606 5.77 -1.23 -27.73
C LYS A 606 6.75 -1.28 -26.54
N ASP A 607 7.54 -0.24 -26.37
CA ASP A 607 8.63 -0.14 -25.40
C ASP A 607 8.49 1.08 -24.47
N ILE A 608 7.27 1.58 -24.27
CA ILE A 608 7.02 2.62 -23.25
C ILE A 608 7.50 2.07 -21.91
N GLY A 609 8.32 2.87 -21.22
CA GLY A 609 8.92 2.44 -19.96
C GLY A 609 10.15 1.54 -20.05
N HIS A 610 10.72 1.30 -21.22
CA HIS A 610 11.90 0.43 -21.33
C HIS A 610 13.09 0.92 -20.49
N ARG A 611 13.29 2.24 -20.35
CA ARG A 611 14.34 2.84 -19.49
C ARG A 611 14.12 2.49 -18.01
N ALA A 612 12.86 2.54 -17.56
CA ALA A 612 12.49 2.02 -16.25
C ALA A 612 12.77 0.50 -16.12
N LYS A 613 12.59 -0.31 -17.17
CA LYS A 613 12.92 -1.75 -17.14
C LYS A 613 14.44 -2.03 -17.11
N THR A 614 15.27 -1.16 -17.69
CA THR A 614 16.73 -1.41 -17.87
C THR A 614 17.64 -0.72 -16.86
N ALA A 615 17.15 0.15 -15.98
CA ALA A 615 18.04 0.71 -14.94
C ALA A 615 18.61 -0.35 -13.95
N PRO A 616 19.81 -0.14 -13.39
CA PRO A 616 20.38 -1.09 -12.45
C PRO A 616 19.66 -1.05 -11.09
N LEU A 617 19.51 -2.21 -10.44
CA LEU A 617 19.11 -2.32 -9.04
C LEU A 617 20.12 -1.57 -8.15
N ARG A 618 19.67 -0.60 -7.36
CA ARG A 618 20.54 0.19 -6.48
C ARG A 618 20.77 -0.52 -5.15
N VAL A 619 21.98 -0.97 -4.91
CA VAL A 619 22.34 -1.80 -3.74
C VAL A 619 23.14 -0.99 -2.72
N GLY A 620 22.72 -1.04 -1.46
CA GLY A 620 23.47 -0.54 -0.32
C GLY A 620 24.14 -1.70 0.42
N VAL A 621 25.38 -1.54 0.87
CA VAL A 621 26.12 -2.60 1.57
C VAL A 621 26.49 -2.17 2.98
N LEU A 622 26.09 -2.97 3.96
CA LEU A 622 26.52 -2.84 5.36
C LEU A 622 27.68 -3.81 5.61
N ALA A 623 28.84 -3.32 6.05
CA ALA A 623 30.01 -4.18 6.26
C ALA A 623 30.89 -3.75 7.44
N SER A 624 31.36 -4.73 8.23
CA SER A 624 32.26 -4.51 9.38
C SER A 624 33.66 -5.12 9.20
N GLY A 625 33.87 -5.91 8.14
CA GLY A 625 35.09 -6.72 7.93
C GLY A 625 35.89 -6.35 6.68
N ARG A 626 36.55 -7.34 6.08
CA ARG A 626 37.37 -7.19 4.86
C ARG A 626 36.55 -6.94 3.58
N GLY A 627 35.24 -7.24 3.62
CA GLY A 627 34.35 -7.10 2.47
C GLY A 627 34.74 -8.00 1.30
N THR A 628 35.05 -9.27 1.55
CA THR A 628 35.40 -10.23 0.50
C THR A 628 34.22 -10.49 -0.45
N ALA A 629 33.02 -10.70 0.08
CA ALA A 629 31.82 -10.85 -0.75
C ALA A 629 31.41 -9.55 -1.46
N LEU A 630 31.81 -8.35 -0.97
CA LEU A 630 31.60 -7.09 -1.67
C LEU A 630 32.31 -7.08 -3.03
N GLN A 631 33.49 -7.68 -3.16
CA GLN A 631 34.18 -7.75 -4.46
C GLN A 631 33.39 -8.57 -5.47
N ALA A 632 32.85 -9.71 -5.07
CA ALA A 632 32.03 -10.54 -5.95
C ALA A 632 30.75 -9.79 -6.40
N VAL A 633 30.14 -9.02 -5.50
CA VAL A 633 29.01 -8.14 -5.86
C VAL A 633 29.44 -7.05 -6.85
N ILE A 634 30.58 -6.38 -6.63
CA ILE A 634 31.12 -5.35 -7.53
C ILE A 634 31.45 -5.93 -8.90
N ASP A 635 32.17 -7.05 -8.95
CA ASP A 635 32.61 -7.70 -10.18
C ASP A 635 31.41 -8.14 -11.01
N SER A 636 30.36 -8.67 -10.37
CA SER A 636 29.13 -9.04 -11.07
C SER A 636 28.31 -7.84 -11.54
N CYS A 637 28.34 -6.71 -10.81
CA CYS A 637 27.73 -5.47 -11.30
C CYS A 637 28.45 -4.98 -12.57
N ALA A 638 29.75 -5.27 -12.71
CA ALA A 638 30.54 -4.90 -13.88
C ALA A 638 30.33 -5.85 -15.09
N THR A 639 30.08 -7.15 -14.87
CA THR A 639 29.89 -8.14 -15.96
C THR A 639 28.47 -8.22 -16.52
N ALA A 640 27.50 -7.51 -15.91
CA ALA A 640 26.12 -7.42 -16.41
C ALA A 640 26.01 -6.80 -17.82
N ALA A 641 27.05 -6.11 -18.29
CA ALA A 641 27.11 -5.51 -19.63
C ALA A 641 27.36 -6.52 -20.77
N GLU A 642 27.85 -7.74 -20.49
CA GLU A 642 28.36 -8.63 -21.55
C GLU A 642 27.75 -10.05 -21.56
N ASP A 643 27.24 -10.62 -20.45
CA ASP A 643 26.86 -12.06 -20.41
C ASP A 643 25.62 -12.42 -19.55
N GLY A 644 24.64 -11.52 -19.39
CA GLY A 644 23.39 -11.85 -18.69
C GLY A 644 23.50 -11.90 -17.15
N GLY A 645 24.46 -11.17 -16.58
CA GLY A 645 24.60 -10.94 -15.14
C GLY A 645 23.46 -10.11 -14.54
N VAL A 646 23.45 -9.97 -13.21
CA VAL A 646 22.45 -9.16 -12.49
C VAL A 646 22.71 -7.68 -12.75
N ASN A 647 21.77 -7.00 -13.40
CA ASN A 647 21.84 -5.56 -13.65
C ASN A 647 21.63 -4.77 -12.34
N ALA A 648 22.71 -4.61 -11.58
CA ALA A 648 22.74 -3.94 -10.29
C ALA A 648 23.96 -3.01 -10.18
N VAL A 649 23.89 -2.05 -9.28
CA VAL A 649 24.98 -1.13 -8.96
C VAL A 649 25.04 -0.91 -7.46
N VAL A 650 26.24 -1.02 -6.88
CA VAL A 650 26.45 -0.67 -5.48
C VAL A 650 26.56 0.86 -5.37
N VAL A 651 25.60 1.49 -4.70
CA VAL A 651 25.49 2.96 -4.62
C VAL A 651 26.04 3.54 -3.32
N LEU A 652 26.15 2.71 -2.27
CA LEU A 652 26.67 3.14 -0.97
C LEU A 652 27.24 1.96 -0.17
N VAL A 653 28.39 2.16 0.47
CA VAL A 653 28.92 1.26 1.50
C VAL A 653 28.90 1.97 2.85
N VAL A 654 28.21 1.38 3.83
CA VAL A 654 28.16 1.87 5.21
C VAL A 654 28.97 0.94 6.11
N THR A 655 29.85 1.52 6.93
CA THR A 655 30.61 0.77 7.92
C THR A 655 30.53 1.37 9.31
N ASN A 656 30.52 0.50 10.32
CA ASN A 656 30.56 0.86 11.73
C ASN A 656 31.99 0.88 12.32
N LYS A 657 33.02 0.63 11.51
CA LYS A 657 34.44 0.62 11.91
C LYS A 657 35.27 1.59 11.07
N LYS A 658 35.92 2.55 11.74
CA LYS A 658 36.68 3.64 11.09
C LYS A 658 37.78 3.12 10.16
N GLU A 659 38.48 2.06 10.55
CA GLU A 659 39.62 1.52 9.80
C GLU A 659 39.29 0.19 9.08
N ALA A 660 38.01 -0.04 8.73
CA ALA A 660 37.62 -1.25 8.03
C ALA A 660 38.24 -1.33 6.61
N PRO A 661 38.88 -2.46 6.23
CA PRO A 661 39.48 -2.62 4.89
C PRO A 661 38.48 -2.49 3.73
N VAL A 662 37.18 -2.71 3.98
CA VAL A 662 36.10 -2.51 3.00
C VAL A 662 36.05 -1.08 2.45
N ARG A 663 36.45 -0.06 3.24
CA ARG A 663 36.47 1.35 2.81
C ARG A 663 37.48 1.59 1.70
N ALA A 664 38.68 1.02 1.81
CA ALA A 664 39.71 1.11 0.78
C ALA A 664 39.24 0.43 -0.52
N ARG A 665 38.52 -0.70 -0.40
CA ARG A 665 37.93 -1.42 -1.53
C ARG A 665 36.84 -0.60 -2.23
N ALA A 666 35.94 0.04 -1.49
CA ALA A 666 34.90 0.91 -2.04
C ALA A 666 35.51 2.10 -2.80
N LYS A 667 36.49 2.79 -2.20
CA LYS A 667 37.21 3.91 -2.83
C LYS A 667 37.91 3.53 -4.14
N LYS A 668 38.54 2.34 -4.18
CA LYS A 668 39.20 1.84 -5.39
C LYS A 668 38.24 1.72 -6.58
N HIS A 669 36.97 1.45 -6.33
CA HIS A 669 35.93 1.27 -7.37
C HIS A 669 35.01 2.50 -7.51
N GLY A 670 35.37 3.65 -6.90
CA GLY A 670 34.58 4.87 -7.01
C GLY A 670 33.22 4.83 -6.28
N ILE A 671 33.02 3.88 -5.37
CA ILE A 671 31.75 3.74 -4.63
C ILE A 671 31.79 4.65 -3.39
N PRO A 672 30.76 5.50 -3.16
CA PRO A 672 30.65 6.29 -1.95
C PRO A 672 30.70 5.42 -0.69
N GLU A 673 31.47 5.83 0.30
CA GLU A 673 31.59 5.14 1.59
C GLU A 673 31.37 6.11 2.74
N ILE A 674 30.62 5.66 3.75
CA ILE A 674 30.41 6.40 4.99
C ILE A 674 30.79 5.55 6.20
N PHE A 675 31.39 6.22 7.18
CA PHE A 675 31.64 5.66 8.50
C PHE A 675 30.66 6.27 9.49
N VAL A 676 29.84 5.42 10.11
CA VAL A 676 28.97 5.81 11.22
C VAL A 676 29.57 5.30 12.52
N ALA A 677 29.88 6.21 13.45
CA ALA A 677 30.47 5.83 14.73
C ALA A 677 29.45 5.11 15.61
N SER A 678 29.78 3.89 16.04
CA SER A 678 28.89 3.04 16.84
C SER A 678 29.11 3.12 18.35
N LYS A 679 30.23 3.70 18.81
CA LYS A 679 30.61 3.75 20.23
C LYS A 679 29.76 4.80 20.97
N GLY A 680 29.10 4.39 22.05
CA GLY A 680 28.35 5.28 22.94
C GLY A 680 26.96 5.70 22.43
N ARG A 681 26.44 5.06 21.37
CA ARG A 681 25.12 5.36 20.81
C ARG A 681 24.16 4.20 21.02
N GLU A 682 22.91 4.54 21.27
CA GLU A 682 21.81 3.59 21.29
C GLU A 682 21.60 2.95 19.90
N ARG A 683 21.18 1.68 19.86
CA ARG A 683 21.01 0.91 18.63
C ARG A 683 20.09 1.60 17.62
N ALA A 684 18.91 2.04 18.06
CA ALA A 684 17.92 2.70 17.19
C ALA A 684 18.45 4.02 16.62
N ALA A 685 19.08 4.86 17.44
CA ALA A 685 19.63 6.15 16.99
C ALA A 685 20.80 6.00 16.00
N PHE A 686 21.56 4.91 16.10
CA PHE A 686 22.60 4.57 15.12
C PHE A 686 21.99 4.06 13.81
N ASP A 687 21.04 3.13 13.88
CA ASP A 687 20.42 2.53 12.69
C ASP A 687 19.54 3.53 11.92
N GLU A 688 18.98 4.55 12.58
CA GLU A 688 18.26 5.65 11.93
C GLU A 688 19.20 6.48 11.02
N GLU A 689 20.43 6.76 11.46
CA GLU A 689 21.42 7.46 10.64
C GLU A 689 21.86 6.61 9.45
N VAL A 690 22.05 5.30 9.67
CA VAL A 690 22.33 4.34 8.60
C VAL A 690 21.18 4.31 7.60
N THR A 691 19.93 4.22 8.08
CA THR A 691 18.73 4.22 7.25
C THR A 691 18.63 5.49 6.40
N LYS A 692 18.80 6.66 7.02
CA LYS A 692 18.76 7.93 6.31
C LYS A 692 19.79 7.97 5.18
N ALA A 693 21.02 7.52 5.44
CA ALA A 693 22.05 7.51 4.41
C ALA A 693 21.75 6.55 3.26
N LEU A 694 21.20 5.35 3.56
CA LEU A 694 20.75 4.40 2.55
C LEU A 694 19.60 4.97 1.70
N GLU A 695 18.62 5.64 2.31
CA GLU A 695 17.50 6.29 1.62
C GLU A 695 17.96 7.47 0.74
N ASP A 696 18.88 8.31 1.24
CA ASP A 696 19.45 9.43 0.50
C ASP A 696 20.26 8.96 -0.72
N ALA A 697 20.89 7.79 -0.63
CA ALA A 697 21.57 7.14 -1.75
C ALA A 697 20.60 6.43 -2.73
N GLY A 698 19.31 6.38 -2.41
CA GLY A 698 18.28 5.70 -3.19
C GLY A 698 18.46 4.18 -3.21
N VAL A 699 18.88 3.58 -2.10
CA VAL A 699 19.07 2.13 -1.98
C VAL A 699 17.72 1.42 -2.06
N GLN A 700 17.66 0.38 -2.90
CA GLN A 700 16.49 -0.48 -3.10
C GLN A 700 16.64 -1.82 -2.39
N LEU A 701 17.87 -2.32 -2.27
CA LEU A 701 18.21 -3.57 -1.58
C LEU A 701 19.45 -3.36 -0.71
N VAL A 702 19.37 -3.75 0.56
CA VAL A 702 20.48 -3.71 1.51
C VAL A 702 21.11 -5.09 1.63
N LEU A 703 22.43 -5.19 1.50
CA LEU A 703 23.19 -6.42 1.74
C LEU A 703 24.07 -6.27 2.99
N CYS A 704 23.88 -7.15 3.96
CA CYS A 704 24.74 -7.31 5.12
C CYS A 704 25.90 -8.25 4.76
N VAL A 705 27.08 -7.68 4.54
CA VAL A 705 28.29 -8.42 4.15
C VAL A 705 29.25 -8.46 5.34
N GLY A 706 29.10 -9.50 6.17
CA GLY A 706 29.87 -9.64 7.41
C GLY A 706 29.68 -8.44 8.33
N TYR A 707 28.44 -8.02 8.51
CA TYR A 707 28.06 -6.88 9.34
C TYR A 707 27.89 -7.33 10.79
N MET A 708 28.84 -6.94 11.64
CA MET A 708 29.00 -7.47 13.01
C MET A 708 28.19 -6.65 14.03
N ARG A 709 26.91 -6.38 13.72
CA ARG A 709 25.95 -5.70 14.59
C ARG A 709 24.55 -6.23 14.35
N ILE A 710 23.82 -6.47 15.44
CA ILE A 710 22.39 -6.74 15.41
C ILE A 710 21.67 -5.43 15.09
N LEU A 711 20.81 -5.46 14.08
CA LEU A 711 20.00 -4.33 13.64
C LEU A 711 18.78 -4.15 14.57
N SER A 712 18.26 -2.93 14.64
CA SER A 712 17.08 -2.59 15.44
C SER A 712 15.78 -3.07 14.79
N PRO A 713 14.73 -3.33 15.60
CA PRO A 713 13.37 -3.58 15.14
C PRO A 713 12.88 -2.53 14.14
N GLU A 714 13.17 -1.26 14.39
CA GLU A 714 12.82 -0.14 13.52
C GLU A 714 13.48 -0.30 12.14
N PHE A 715 14.77 -0.63 12.09
CA PHE A 715 15.48 -0.90 10.84
C PHE A 715 14.89 -2.11 10.11
N CYS A 716 14.67 -3.23 10.81
CA CYS A 716 14.15 -4.46 10.22
C CYS A 716 12.75 -4.24 9.63
N ARG A 717 11.87 -3.49 10.30
CA ARG A 717 10.56 -3.12 9.75
C ARG A 717 10.67 -2.19 8.55
N ARG A 718 11.57 -1.20 8.59
CA ARG A 718 11.75 -0.22 7.51
C ARG A 718 12.30 -0.85 6.22
N TRP A 719 13.16 -1.86 6.37
CA TRP A 719 13.79 -2.60 5.27
C TRP A 719 13.23 -4.02 5.09
N ALA A 720 12.04 -4.31 5.61
CA ALA A 720 11.38 -5.60 5.48
C ALA A 720 11.28 -6.02 4.00
N GLY A 721 11.66 -7.26 3.69
CA GLY A 721 11.72 -7.76 2.32
C GLY A 721 12.82 -7.16 1.43
N ARG A 722 13.62 -6.21 1.93
CA ARG A 722 14.64 -5.45 1.19
C ARG A 722 16.00 -5.39 1.91
N CYS A 723 16.23 -6.26 2.89
CA CYS A 723 17.51 -6.43 3.57
C CYS A 723 17.88 -7.91 3.62
N LEU A 724 19.04 -8.26 3.07
CA LEU A 724 19.56 -9.62 2.99
C LEU A 724 20.84 -9.77 3.78
N ASN A 725 20.98 -10.88 4.49
CA ASN A 725 22.21 -11.28 5.16
C ASN A 725 22.69 -12.62 4.61
N VAL A 726 24.00 -12.86 4.66
CA VAL A 726 24.59 -14.17 4.39
C VAL A 726 25.11 -14.78 5.69
N HIS A 727 24.63 -15.98 6.02
CA HIS A 727 25.06 -16.76 7.17
C HIS A 727 25.99 -17.91 6.69
N PRO A 728 27.12 -18.19 7.38
CA PRO A 728 28.12 -19.18 6.95
C PRO A 728 27.75 -20.63 7.31
N SER A 729 26.46 -20.97 7.29
CA SER A 729 25.92 -22.33 7.41
C SER A 729 24.65 -22.51 6.56
N LEU A 730 24.15 -23.74 6.50
CA LEU A 730 22.82 -24.05 5.94
C LEU A 730 21.75 -23.88 7.03
N LEU A 731 21.13 -22.70 7.13
CA LEU A 731 20.07 -22.45 8.10
C LEU A 731 18.90 -23.44 7.91
N PRO A 732 18.22 -23.86 8.99
CA PRO A 732 18.36 -23.37 10.37
C PRO A 732 19.56 -23.97 11.15
N ASP A 733 20.31 -24.92 10.58
CA ASP A 733 21.44 -25.52 11.27
C ASP A 733 22.53 -24.47 11.60
N PHE A 734 22.98 -24.47 12.86
CA PHE A 734 24.03 -23.58 13.39
C PHE A 734 23.71 -22.07 13.33
N ALA A 735 22.43 -21.69 13.35
CA ALA A 735 22.00 -20.29 13.45
C ALA A 735 22.61 -19.55 14.66
N GLY A 736 22.93 -18.27 14.50
CA GLY A 736 23.50 -17.42 15.56
C GLY A 736 24.98 -17.69 15.87
N GLY A 737 25.62 -18.66 15.21
CA GLY A 737 27.05 -18.89 15.32
C GLY A 737 27.86 -17.87 14.51
N MET A 738 29.08 -17.58 14.94
CA MET A 738 29.94 -16.59 14.26
C MET A 738 31.25 -17.19 13.77
N ASP A 739 31.59 -16.84 12.52
CA ASP A 739 32.93 -17.01 11.94
C ASP A 739 33.44 -18.47 12.02
N LEU A 740 34.63 -18.72 12.58
CA LEU A 740 35.21 -20.07 12.68
C LEU A 740 34.38 -21.05 13.52
N GLN A 741 33.64 -20.56 14.52
CA GLN A 741 32.90 -21.41 15.46
C GLN A 741 31.79 -22.21 14.78
N VAL A 742 31.20 -21.66 13.73
CA VAL A 742 30.18 -22.35 12.92
C VAL A 742 30.78 -23.57 12.24
N HIS A 743 31.96 -23.42 11.65
CA HIS A 743 32.64 -24.51 10.95
C HIS A 743 33.19 -25.56 11.91
N GLU A 744 33.66 -25.16 13.09
CA GLU A 744 34.01 -26.07 14.18
C GLU A 744 32.81 -26.92 14.62
N ALA A 745 31.64 -26.29 14.80
CA ALA A 745 30.41 -26.98 15.19
C ALA A 745 29.90 -27.95 14.11
N VAL A 746 30.00 -27.57 12.83
CA VAL A 746 29.65 -28.44 11.68
C VAL A 746 30.51 -29.70 11.67
N ILE A 747 31.84 -29.55 11.84
CA ILE A 747 32.79 -30.67 11.85
C ILE A 747 32.56 -31.55 13.09
N ALA A 748 32.39 -30.95 14.27
CA ALA A 748 32.13 -31.68 15.51
C ALA A 748 30.81 -32.48 15.46
N ALA A 749 29.80 -31.97 14.76
CA ALA A 749 28.53 -32.65 14.55
C ALA A 749 28.59 -33.77 13.50
N GLY A 750 29.75 -34.01 12.86
CA GLY A 750 29.93 -35.05 11.85
C GLY A 750 29.11 -34.84 10.58
N LYS A 751 28.76 -33.59 10.25
CA LYS A 751 27.96 -33.26 9.07
C LYS A 751 28.82 -33.47 7.81
N THR A 752 28.28 -34.19 6.82
CA THR A 752 28.94 -34.42 5.51
C THR A 752 28.74 -33.25 4.54
N ARG A 753 27.90 -32.27 4.89
CA ARG A 753 27.55 -31.12 4.07
C ARG A 753 27.47 -29.86 4.93
N SER A 754 27.93 -28.75 4.38
CA SER A 754 27.84 -27.40 4.95
C SER A 754 27.55 -26.40 3.82
N GLY A 755 27.64 -25.10 4.08
CA GLY A 755 27.34 -24.10 3.06
C GLY A 755 27.17 -22.69 3.60
N CYS A 756 26.61 -21.83 2.76
CA CYS A 756 26.14 -20.51 3.17
C CYS A 756 24.66 -20.32 2.80
N THR A 757 23.95 -19.54 3.62
CA THR A 757 22.54 -19.19 3.42
C THR A 757 22.40 -17.69 3.27
N VAL A 758 21.80 -17.23 2.17
CA VAL A 758 21.29 -15.86 2.04
C VAL A 758 19.84 -15.86 2.49
N HIS A 759 19.50 -15.03 3.47
CA HIS A 759 18.16 -14.92 4.04
C HIS A 759 17.77 -13.46 4.26
N GLN A 760 16.46 -13.22 4.39
CA GLN A 760 15.95 -11.89 4.77
C GLN A 760 16.32 -11.59 6.22
N VAL A 761 16.64 -10.33 6.51
CA VAL A 761 16.90 -9.87 7.87
C VAL A 761 15.58 -9.58 8.57
N THR A 762 15.37 -10.21 9.72
CA THR A 762 14.23 -9.98 10.63
C THR A 762 14.72 -9.45 11.98
N GLU A 763 13.80 -9.18 12.91
CA GLU A 763 14.17 -8.73 14.27
C GLU A 763 14.90 -9.84 15.05
N GLU A 764 14.61 -11.09 14.74
CA GLU A 764 15.28 -12.28 15.27
C GLU A 764 16.50 -12.63 14.43
N VAL A 765 17.63 -12.85 15.10
CA VAL A 765 18.92 -13.12 14.44
C VAL A 765 18.85 -14.44 13.65
N ASP A 766 19.26 -14.41 12.39
CA ASP A 766 19.35 -15.56 11.48
C ASP A 766 18.06 -16.40 11.35
N SER A 767 16.91 -15.78 11.60
CA SER A 767 15.59 -16.47 11.63
C SER A 767 14.66 -16.03 10.48
N GLY A 768 15.15 -15.17 9.58
CA GLY A 768 14.33 -14.67 8.48
C GLY A 768 14.23 -15.65 7.30
N PRO A 769 13.24 -15.45 6.41
CA PRO A 769 13.02 -16.31 5.25
C PRO A 769 14.28 -16.55 4.41
N ILE A 770 14.57 -17.81 4.11
CA ILE A 770 15.69 -18.22 3.26
C ILE A 770 15.41 -17.84 1.81
N VAL A 771 16.39 -17.22 1.15
CA VAL A 771 16.32 -16.80 -0.25
C VAL A 771 17.16 -17.70 -1.14
N VAL A 772 18.40 -18.01 -0.73
CA VAL A 772 19.32 -18.88 -1.48
C VAL A 772 20.19 -19.67 -0.49
N GLN A 773 20.45 -20.95 -0.79
CA GLN A 773 21.47 -21.74 -0.10
C GLN A 773 22.47 -22.30 -1.11
N GLU A 774 23.76 -22.23 -0.77
CA GLU A 774 24.84 -22.86 -1.53
C GLU A 774 25.55 -23.87 -0.66
N GLU A 775 25.65 -25.10 -1.14
CA GLU A 775 26.22 -26.21 -0.38
C GLU A 775 27.68 -26.46 -0.77
N VAL A 776 28.46 -26.91 0.22
CA VAL A 776 29.83 -27.43 0.04
C VAL A 776 29.96 -28.77 0.75
N GLU A 777 30.76 -29.66 0.18
CA GLU A 777 31.06 -30.96 0.76
C GLU A 777 32.07 -30.82 1.89
N VAL A 778 31.77 -31.49 3.01
CA VAL A 778 32.68 -31.63 4.16
C VAL A 778 33.40 -32.96 4.05
N VAL A 779 34.71 -32.92 3.86
CA VAL A 779 35.53 -34.14 3.66
C VAL A 779 36.13 -34.64 4.97
N GLU A 780 36.39 -35.94 5.06
CA GLU A 780 37.00 -36.55 6.25
C GLU A 780 38.41 -35.95 6.49
N GLY A 781 38.66 -35.43 7.70
CA GLY A 781 39.90 -34.75 8.06
C GLY A 781 39.98 -33.26 7.72
N GLU A 782 38.88 -32.63 7.27
CA GLU A 782 38.83 -31.19 6.98
C GLU A 782 38.98 -30.33 8.25
N THR A 783 39.71 -29.20 8.15
CA THR A 783 39.83 -28.23 9.25
C THR A 783 38.79 -27.11 9.15
N PRO A 784 38.42 -26.45 10.27
CA PRO A 784 37.51 -25.30 10.25
C PRO A 784 37.95 -24.18 9.28
N GLU A 785 39.25 -23.95 9.14
CA GLU A 785 39.80 -22.93 8.23
C GLU A 785 39.63 -23.30 6.76
N SER A 786 39.86 -24.57 6.40
CA SER A 786 39.64 -25.03 5.03
C SER A 786 38.16 -25.04 4.66
N LEU A 787 37.28 -25.43 5.59
CA LEU A 787 35.84 -25.41 5.39
C LEU A 787 35.34 -23.96 5.25
N LYS A 788 35.81 -23.05 6.10
CA LYS A 788 35.53 -21.62 6.02
C LYS A 788 35.91 -21.02 4.67
N ALA A 789 37.08 -21.37 4.13
CA ALA A 789 37.51 -20.88 2.83
C ALA A 789 36.59 -21.36 1.70
N LYS A 790 36.14 -22.62 1.73
CA LYS A 790 35.16 -23.18 0.78
C LYS A 790 33.81 -22.47 0.87
N VAL A 791 33.29 -22.27 2.07
CA VAL A 791 31.99 -21.58 2.29
C VAL A 791 32.07 -20.12 1.84
N GLN A 792 33.14 -19.39 2.21
CA GLN A 792 33.32 -17.99 1.82
C GLN A 792 33.39 -17.79 0.29
N ALA A 793 33.92 -18.77 -0.44
CA ALA A 793 33.93 -18.72 -1.91
C ALA A 793 32.52 -18.81 -2.53
N LYS A 794 31.51 -19.29 -1.78
CA LYS A 794 30.12 -19.42 -2.22
C LYS A 794 29.22 -18.26 -1.84
N GLU A 795 29.58 -17.47 -0.82
CA GLU A 795 28.78 -16.32 -0.35
C GLU A 795 28.50 -15.29 -1.45
N GLY A 796 29.52 -14.94 -2.25
CA GLY A 796 29.39 -14.02 -3.38
C GLY A 796 28.37 -14.51 -4.41
N PRO A 797 28.58 -15.70 -5.02
CA PRO A 797 27.60 -16.32 -5.91
C PRO A 797 26.18 -16.45 -5.33
N ALA A 798 26.05 -16.75 -4.04
CA ALA A 798 24.75 -16.84 -3.37
C ALA A 798 24.02 -15.49 -3.36
N PHE A 799 24.73 -14.39 -3.04
CA PHE A 799 24.16 -13.05 -3.12
C PHE A 799 23.71 -12.69 -4.54
N LEU A 800 24.48 -13.06 -5.56
CA LEU A 800 24.10 -12.78 -6.96
C LEU A 800 22.80 -13.49 -7.34
N LYS A 801 22.65 -14.77 -6.98
CA LYS A 801 21.40 -15.50 -7.19
C LYS A 801 20.23 -14.83 -6.45
N ALA A 802 20.44 -14.41 -5.20
CA ALA A 802 19.41 -13.75 -4.40
C ALA A 802 19.00 -12.39 -4.99
N MET A 803 19.95 -11.60 -5.48
CA MET A 803 19.68 -10.34 -6.18
C MET A 803 18.92 -10.58 -7.50
N GLY A 804 19.28 -11.63 -8.25
CA GLY A 804 18.55 -12.03 -9.45
C GLY A 804 17.09 -12.42 -9.17
N LEU A 805 16.83 -13.12 -8.06
CA LEU A 805 15.48 -13.45 -7.60
C LEU A 805 14.70 -12.19 -7.16
N PHE A 806 15.35 -11.27 -6.44
CA PHE A 806 14.78 -9.97 -6.08
C PHE A 806 14.32 -9.18 -7.31
N MET A 807 15.11 -9.18 -8.38
CA MET A 807 14.76 -8.49 -9.63
C MET A 807 13.62 -9.15 -10.42
N LYS A 808 13.49 -10.49 -10.36
CA LYS A 808 12.47 -11.26 -11.10
C LYS A 808 11.07 -11.24 -10.45
N GLY A 809 10.99 -11.01 -9.15
CA GLY A 809 9.75 -11.17 -8.38
C GLY A 809 8.81 -9.98 -8.26
N GLY A 810 9.04 -8.89 -9.00
CA GLY A 810 8.27 -7.66 -8.90
C GLY A 810 9.20 -6.45 -8.80
N GLY A 811 9.59 -5.92 -9.96
CA GLY A 811 10.62 -4.90 -10.11
C GLY A 811 10.43 -3.66 -9.23
N ARG A 812 11.51 -3.27 -8.55
CA ARG A 812 11.83 -1.95 -7.97
C ARG A 812 10.86 -1.29 -6.98
N GLY A 813 9.82 -2.00 -6.56
CA GLY A 813 8.97 -1.63 -5.42
C GLY A 813 8.39 -2.83 -4.64
N GLY A 814 8.63 -4.07 -5.09
CA GLY A 814 8.06 -5.28 -4.50
C GLY A 814 8.93 -5.93 -3.43
N THR A 815 8.27 -6.52 -2.43
CA THR A 815 8.82 -7.55 -1.56
C THR A 815 9.29 -8.76 -2.38
N LEU A 816 10.33 -9.47 -1.93
CA LEU A 816 10.76 -10.73 -2.54
C LEU A 816 9.56 -11.67 -2.75
N PRO A 817 9.44 -12.31 -3.92
CA PRO A 817 8.40 -13.29 -4.15
C PRO A 817 8.64 -14.47 -3.19
N PRO A 818 7.59 -15.14 -2.69
CA PRO A 818 7.79 -16.42 -2.02
C PRO A 818 8.53 -17.36 -3.00
N PRO A 819 9.50 -18.14 -2.50
CA PRO A 819 10.48 -18.81 -3.35
C PRO A 819 9.84 -19.68 -4.44
N PRO A 820 10.31 -19.58 -5.70
CA PRO A 820 9.87 -20.47 -6.77
C PRO A 820 10.43 -21.86 -6.49
N GLY A 821 9.54 -22.81 -6.21
CA GLY A 821 9.80 -24.24 -6.24
C GLY A 821 11.16 -24.66 -5.66
N ALA A 822 11.17 -24.97 -4.37
CA ALA A 822 11.90 -26.16 -3.96
C ALA A 822 11.30 -27.33 -4.75
N ALA A 823 11.82 -27.57 -5.96
CA ALA A 823 11.84 -28.90 -6.51
C ALA A 823 12.74 -29.70 -5.58
N ALA A 824 12.14 -30.15 -4.48
CA ALA A 824 12.67 -31.24 -3.72
C ALA A 824 12.88 -32.39 -4.72
N ALA A 825 14.08 -32.94 -4.75
CA ALA A 825 14.21 -34.34 -5.09
C ALA A 825 13.14 -35.10 -4.29
N PRO A 826 12.40 -36.03 -4.91
CA PRO A 826 11.15 -36.53 -4.34
C PRO A 826 11.43 -37.25 -3.02
N SER A 827 10.99 -36.66 -1.90
CA SER A 827 10.49 -37.31 -0.67
C SER A 827 10.55 -36.38 0.56
N SER A 828 9.50 -35.59 0.78
CA SER A 828 8.89 -35.29 2.10
C SER A 828 7.69 -34.34 1.90
N GLY A 829 6.59 -34.60 2.63
CA GLY A 829 5.27 -34.02 2.43
C GLY A 829 5.12 -32.53 2.73
N MET A 830 4.00 -31.93 2.29
CA MET A 830 3.56 -30.57 2.64
C MET A 830 3.07 -30.52 4.11
N SER A 831 3.28 -29.42 4.84
CA SER A 831 2.79 -29.24 6.24
C SER A 831 1.84 -28.06 6.40
N TYR A 832 1.08 -28.00 7.52
CA TYR A 832 0.19 -26.88 7.84
C TYR A 832 0.95 -25.56 8.02
N LYS A 833 2.19 -25.65 8.52
CA LYS A 833 3.11 -24.51 8.64
C LYS A 833 3.51 -23.94 7.27
N ASP A 834 3.73 -24.79 6.27
CA ASP A 834 4.02 -24.36 4.89
C ASP A 834 2.84 -23.62 4.24
N ALA A 835 1.63 -23.80 4.78
CA ALA A 835 0.43 -23.08 4.37
C ALA A 835 0.22 -21.74 5.11
N GLY A 836 1.20 -21.30 5.91
CA GLY A 836 1.22 -19.98 6.55
C GLY A 836 0.58 -19.91 7.94
N VAL A 837 0.34 -21.05 8.61
CA VAL A 837 -0.22 -21.09 9.98
C VAL A 837 0.73 -21.83 10.92
N ASP A 838 1.28 -21.13 11.91
CA ASP A 838 2.21 -21.69 12.89
C ASP A 838 1.50 -21.93 14.24
N ILE A 839 1.17 -23.20 14.50
CA ILE A 839 0.50 -23.63 15.74
C ILE A 839 1.40 -23.37 16.97
N ASP A 840 2.71 -23.56 16.83
CA ASP A 840 3.66 -23.41 17.93
C ASP A 840 3.81 -21.93 18.33
N ALA A 841 3.80 -21.03 17.34
CA ALA A 841 3.75 -19.59 17.57
C ALA A 841 2.46 -19.17 18.28
N GLY A 842 1.32 -19.76 17.90
CA GLY A 842 0.03 -19.58 18.58
C GLY A 842 0.09 -19.99 20.05
N ASN A 843 0.59 -21.19 20.34
CA ASN A 843 0.77 -21.68 21.72
C ASN A 843 1.71 -20.77 22.53
N SER A 844 2.79 -20.29 21.91
CA SER A 844 3.74 -19.36 22.53
C SER A 844 3.11 -18.01 22.88
N LEU A 845 2.21 -17.49 22.02
CA LEU A 845 1.45 -16.27 22.30
C LEU A 845 0.56 -16.47 23.54
N VAL A 846 -0.17 -17.60 23.62
CA VAL A 846 -1.03 -17.92 24.76
C VAL A 846 -0.22 -17.91 26.07
N GLU A 847 0.93 -18.57 26.12
CA GLU A 847 1.80 -18.55 27.31
C GLU A 847 2.24 -17.14 27.70
N ARG A 848 2.54 -16.29 26.69
CA ARG A 848 2.99 -14.91 26.92
C ARG A 848 1.89 -13.99 27.46
N ILE A 849 0.63 -14.18 27.06
CA ILE A 849 -0.49 -13.33 27.47
C ILE A 849 -1.19 -13.80 28.75
N LYS A 850 -0.97 -15.05 29.19
CA LYS A 850 -1.52 -15.60 30.45
C LYS A 850 -1.42 -14.63 31.65
N PRO A 851 -0.29 -13.96 31.92
CA PRO A 851 -0.20 -13.02 33.04
C PRO A 851 -1.13 -11.80 32.88
N ALA A 852 -1.27 -11.28 31.66
CA ALA A 852 -2.16 -10.14 31.38
C ALA A 852 -3.63 -10.53 31.57
N CYS A 853 -4.05 -11.70 31.09
CA CYS A 853 -5.41 -12.21 31.30
C CYS A 853 -5.67 -12.52 32.78
N LYS A 854 -4.71 -13.11 33.51
CA LYS A 854 -4.86 -13.32 34.96
C LYS A 854 -5.04 -12.02 35.74
N SER A 855 -4.51 -10.90 35.26
CA SER A 855 -4.69 -9.58 35.89
C SER A 855 -6.13 -9.07 35.82
N THR A 856 -6.98 -9.63 34.94
CA THR A 856 -8.40 -9.25 34.82
C THR A 856 -9.34 -10.10 35.67
N ARG A 857 -8.78 -10.96 36.53
CA ARG A 857 -9.55 -11.83 37.45
C ARG A 857 -10.53 -11.02 38.30
N ARG A 858 -11.74 -11.56 38.46
CA ARG A 858 -12.80 -10.98 39.30
C ARG A 858 -13.65 -12.08 39.94
N PRO A 859 -14.48 -11.77 40.96
CA PRO A 859 -15.45 -12.73 41.46
C PRO A 859 -16.30 -13.29 40.33
N GLY A 860 -16.33 -14.61 40.22
CA GLY A 860 -17.01 -15.34 39.15
C GLY A 860 -16.14 -15.72 37.94
N CYS A 861 -14.94 -15.17 37.75
CA CYS A 861 -14.10 -15.48 36.59
C CYS A 861 -12.60 -15.44 36.92
N ASP A 862 -11.96 -16.60 36.87
CA ASP A 862 -10.54 -16.78 37.21
C ASP A 862 -9.56 -16.47 36.05
N SER A 863 -10.08 -16.27 34.83
CA SER A 863 -9.33 -15.82 33.64
C SER A 863 -8.17 -16.74 33.20
N ASP A 864 -8.35 -18.06 33.27
CA ASP A 864 -7.41 -19.04 32.73
C ASP A 864 -7.62 -19.27 31.21
N LEU A 865 -6.52 -19.26 30.45
CA LEU A 865 -6.51 -19.46 28.99
C LEU A 865 -6.19 -20.92 28.63
N GLY A 866 -6.82 -21.46 27.57
CA GLY A 866 -6.46 -22.75 26.96
C GLY A 866 -7.60 -23.78 26.85
N GLY A 867 -8.79 -23.50 27.40
CA GLY A 867 -9.99 -24.30 27.19
C GLY A 867 -10.81 -23.87 25.97
N PHE A 868 -11.85 -24.62 25.62
CA PHE A 868 -12.77 -24.31 24.51
C PHE A 868 -13.69 -23.11 24.80
N GLY A 869 -13.89 -22.72 26.06
CA GLY A 869 -14.73 -21.58 26.43
C GLY A 869 -14.35 -20.98 27.78
N GLY A 870 -14.75 -19.73 28.00
CA GLY A 870 -14.55 -19.01 29.25
C GLY A 870 -15.72 -19.18 30.21
N LEU A 871 -15.45 -19.57 31.45
CA LEU A 871 -16.47 -19.80 32.47
C LEU A 871 -16.73 -18.55 33.32
N PHE A 872 -18.00 -18.29 33.62
CA PHE A 872 -18.43 -17.24 34.53
C PHE A 872 -19.45 -17.76 35.55
N ASP A 873 -19.06 -17.76 36.82
CA ASP A 873 -19.87 -18.21 37.94
C ASP A 873 -20.74 -17.06 38.51
N LEU A 874 -22.05 -17.16 38.27
CA LEU A 874 -23.02 -16.15 38.70
C LEU A 874 -23.14 -16.08 40.23
N ALA A 875 -23.08 -17.22 40.93
CA ALA A 875 -23.22 -17.26 42.37
C ALA A 875 -22.00 -16.62 43.05
N ALA A 876 -20.79 -16.93 42.59
CA ALA A 876 -19.56 -16.31 43.09
C ALA A 876 -19.48 -14.80 42.75
N ALA A 877 -20.14 -14.36 41.68
CA ALA A 877 -20.26 -12.94 41.33
C ALA A 877 -21.36 -12.19 42.13
N GLY A 878 -22.10 -12.88 43.01
CA GLY A 878 -23.11 -12.28 43.89
C GLY A 878 -24.52 -12.16 43.28
N TYR A 879 -24.79 -12.83 42.16
CA TYR A 879 -26.14 -12.91 41.60
C TYR A 879 -26.95 -13.98 42.32
N GLU A 880 -28.16 -13.64 42.76
CA GLU A 880 -29.10 -14.57 43.39
C GLU A 880 -29.73 -15.47 42.32
N GLY A 881 -29.60 -16.80 42.44
CA GLY A 881 -30.12 -17.72 41.43
C GLY A 881 -29.77 -19.20 41.67
N LYS A 882 -30.16 -20.04 40.70
CA LYS A 882 -29.74 -21.46 40.64
C LYS A 882 -28.22 -21.55 40.46
N ASP A 883 -27.65 -22.68 40.85
CA ASP A 883 -26.20 -22.97 40.72
C ASP A 883 -25.78 -23.08 39.24
N THR A 884 -25.68 -21.93 38.58
CA THR A 884 -25.54 -21.76 37.14
C THR A 884 -24.21 -21.09 36.81
N ILE A 885 -23.47 -21.71 35.89
CA ILE A 885 -22.26 -21.21 35.28
C ILE A 885 -22.61 -20.81 33.85
N LEU A 886 -22.24 -19.59 33.45
CA LEU A 886 -22.26 -19.18 32.06
C LEU A 886 -20.95 -19.59 31.40
N VAL A 887 -21.03 -19.99 30.14
CA VAL A 887 -19.86 -20.29 29.31
C VAL A 887 -19.94 -19.39 28.08
N GLY A 888 -18.88 -18.62 27.83
CA GLY A 888 -18.73 -17.80 26.63
C GLY A 888 -17.74 -18.43 25.67
N ALA A 889 -18.06 -18.44 24.38
CA ALA A 889 -17.17 -18.88 23.32
C ALA A 889 -17.18 -17.87 22.17
N THR A 890 -16.02 -17.68 21.54
CA THR A 890 -15.81 -16.78 20.41
C THR A 890 -14.92 -17.46 19.40
N ASP A 891 -15.34 -17.48 18.14
CA ASP A 891 -14.55 -18.01 17.04
C ASP A 891 -14.98 -17.39 15.70
N GLY A 892 -14.20 -17.63 14.66
CA GLY A 892 -14.48 -17.27 13.27
C GLY A 892 -14.52 -18.49 12.35
N VAL A 893 -14.82 -18.26 11.07
CA VAL A 893 -14.79 -19.32 10.04
C VAL A 893 -13.38 -19.53 9.48
N GLY A 894 -12.52 -18.53 9.59
CA GLY A 894 -11.15 -18.57 9.08
C GLY A 894 -11.07 -18.64 7.55
N THR A 895 -10.01 -19.25 7.03
CA THR A 895 -9.71 -19.19 5.58
C THR A 895 -10.68 -19.95 4.67
N LYS A 896 -11.66 -20.68 5.21
CA LYS A 896 -12.77 -21.28 4.44
C LYS A 896 -13.61 -20.19 3.77
N LEU A 897 -13.69 -18.99 4.37
CA LEU A 897 -14.31 -17.81 3.77
C LEU A 897 -13.76 -17.49 2.38
N LYS A 898 -12.45 -17.67 2.18
CA LYS A 898 -11.84 -17.38 0.89
C LYS A 898 -12.29 -18.36 -0.21
N VAL A 899 -12.60 -19.60 0.15
CA VAL A 899 -13.18 -20.58 -0.79
C VAL A 899 -14.60 -20.15 -1.16
N ALA A 900 -15.41 -19.76 -0.18
CA ALA A 900 -16.77 -19.25 -0.40
C ALA A 900 -16.77 -18.00 -1.30
N GLN A 901 -15.88 -17.04 -1.04
CA GLN A 901 -15.72 -15.82 -1.83
C GLN A 901 -15.28 -16.09 -3.27
N ILE A 902 -14.32 -17.01 -3.49
CA ILE A 902 -13.86 -17.35 -4.84
C ILE A 902 -14.94 -18.13 -5.61
N ALA A 903 -15.67 -19.02 -4.93
CA ALA A 903 -16.72 -19.83 -5.55
C ALA A 903 -18.05 -19.06 -5.75
N GLY A 904 -18.25 -17.94 -5.04
CA GLY A 904 -19.52 -17.22 -5.01
C GLY A 904 -20.64 -17.97 -4.29
N ASP A 905 -20.30 -18.91 -3.40
CA ASP A 905 -21.26 -19.66 -2.59
C ASP A 905 -21.04 -19.36 -1.10
N HIS A 906 -21.97 -18.57 -0.55
CA HIS A 906 -21.92 -18.07 0.82
C HIS A 906 -22.90 -18.78 1.76
N SER A 907 -23.68 -19.73 1.23
CA SER A 907 -24.85 -20.31 1.92
C SER A 907 -24.48 -21.12 3.17
N GLY A 908 -23.30 -21.77 3.16
CA GLY A 908 -22.83 -22.63 4.24
C GLY A 908 -22.06 -21.93 5.35
N VAL A 909 -21.40 -20.80 5.06
CA VAL A 909 -20.41 -20.22 6.00
C VAL A 909 -21.04 -19.58 7.24
N GLY A 910 -22.31 -19.19 7.18
CA GLY A 910 -23.05 -18.74 8.36
C GLY A 910 -23.29 -19.89 9.37
N ILE A 911 -23.56 -21.11 8.87
CA ILE A 911 -23.70 -22.30 9.72
C ILE A 911 -22.34 -22.68 10.30
N ASP A 912 -21.28 -22.61 9.50
CA ASP A 912 -19.89 -22.81 9.97
C ASP A 912 -19.57 -21.89 11.16
N LEU A 913 -19.92 -20.60 11.07
CA LEU A 913 -19.66 -19.62 12.13
C LEU A 913 -20.33 -20.01 13.45
N VAL A 914 -21.60 -20.42 13.39
CA VAL A 914 -22.33 -20.87 14.58
C VAL A 914 -21.71 -22.15 15.13
N ALA A 915 -21.40 -23.12 14.26
CA ALA A 915 -20.84 -24.40 14.65
C ALA A 915 -19.52 -24.28 15.41
N MET A 916 -18.63 -23.39 14.96
CA MET A 916 -17.34 -23.14 15.62
C MET A 916 -17.51 -22.65 17.07
N CYS A 917 -18.55 -21.87 17.35
CA CYS A 917 -18.78 -21.35 18.71
C CYS A 917 -19.61 -22.31 19.59
N VAL A 918 -20.74 -22.83 19.10
CA VAL A 918 -21.69 -23.59 19.93
C VAL A 918 -21.20 -24.99 20.26
N ASN A 919 -20.38 -25.60 19.40
CA ASN A 919 -19.75 -26.88 19.72
C ASN A 919 -18.69 -26.73 20.83
N ASP A 920 -18.07 -25.57 20.95
CA ASP A 920 -17.13 -25.28 22.03
C ASP A 920 -17.85 -25.02 23.37
N LEU A 921 -19.07 -24.47 23.32
CA LEU A 921 -19.96 -24.40 24.49
C LEU A 921 -20.39 -25.79 24.98
N ILE A 922 -20.86 -26.65 24.06
CA ILE A 922 -21.40 -27.96 24.45
C ILE A 922 -20.30 -28.87 25.01
N VAL A 923 -19.04 -28.66 24.60
CA VAL A 923 -17.85 -29.34 25.16
C VAL A 923 -17.66 -29.05 26.65
N ALA A 924 -18.00 -27.85 27.12
CA ALA A 924 -18.02 -27.51 28.55
C ALA A 924 -19.27 -28.02 29.28
N GLY A 925 -20.18 -28.71 28.57
CA GLY A 925 -21.48 -29.15 29.08
C GLY A 925 -22.57 -28.09 29.05
N ALA A 926 -22.31 -26.92 28.43
CA ALA A 926 -23.23 -25.80 28.40
C ALA A 926 -24.23 -25.88 27.25
N GLU A 927 -25.52 -25.75 27.58
CA GLU A 927 -26.58 -25.61 26.58
C GLU A 927 -26.53 -24.19 26.00
N PRO A 928 -26.34 -24.02 24.68
CA PRO A 928 -26.30 -22.70 24.04
C PRO A 928 -27.61 -21.92 24.27
N MET A 929 -27.50 -20.64 24.64
CA MET A 929 -28.66 -19.78 24.89
C MET A 929 -28.86 -18.81 23.73
N PHE A 930 -27.82 -18.04 23.40
CA PHE A 930 -27.87 -17.04 22.35
C PHE A 930 -26.55 -16.87 21.61
N PHE A 931 -26.64 -16.25 20.44
CA PHE A 931 -25.55 -16.00 19.51
C PHE A 931 -25.58 -14.53 19.05
N LEU A 932 -24.39 -13.96 18.86
CA LEU A 932 -24.14 -12.65 18.26
C LEU A 932 -23.15 -12.79 17.12
N ASP A 933 -23.35 -12.05 16.04
CA ASP A 933 -22.45 -12.06 14.87
C ASP A 933 -21.78 -10.69 14.62
N TYR A 934 -20.59 -10.73 14.02
CA TYR A 934 -19.87 -9.57 13.52
C TYR A 934 -19.47 -9.84 12.07
N TYR A 935 -20.10 -9.12 11.14
CA TYR A 935 -19.85 -9.18 9.71
C TYR A 935 -19.06 -7.94 9.28
N ALA A 936 -17.81 -8.12 8.88
CA ALA A 936 -16.97 -7.03 8.40
C ALA A 936 -16.67 -7.20 6.91
N THR A 937 -16.79 -6.15 6.10
CA THR A 937 -16.54 -6.23 4.64
C THR A 937 -15.89 -4.98 4.10
N GLY A 938 -15.15 -5.10 2.99
CA GLY A 938 -14.60 -3.93 2.29
C GLY A 938 -15.68 -3.08 1.62
N LYS A 939 -16.71 -3.73 1.07
CA LYS A 939 -17.87 -3.06 0.46
C LYS A 939 -19.08 -3.97 0.60
N LEU A 940 -20.16 -3.46 1.17
CA LEU A 940 -21.35 -4.21 1.49
C LEU A 940 -22.10 -4.65 0.22
N SER A 941 -22.07 -5.95 -0.03
CA SER A 941 -22.98 -6.64 -0.93
C SER A 941 -24.19 -7.13 -0.12
N VAL A 942 -25.31 -6.43 -0.23
CA VAL A 942 -26.53 -6.73 0.56
C VAL A 942 -27.01 -8.16 0.35
N SER A 943 -26.92 -8.69 -0.87
CA SER A 943 -27.32 -10.06 -1.19
C SER A 943 -26.43 -11.11 -0.54
N GLU A 944 -25.11 -10.92 -0.58
CA GLU A 944 -24.15 -11.85 0.01
C GLU A 944 -24.26 -11.84 1.54
N ALA A 945 -24.31 -10.64 2.13
CA ALA A 945 -24.49 -10.48 3.58
C ALA A 945 -25.80 -11.14 4.06
N ALA A 946 -26.90 -10.96 3.32
CA ALA A 946 -28.17 -11.61 3.64
C ALA A 946 -28.05 -13.14 3.61
N THR A 947 -27.42 -13.73 2.57
CA THR A 947 -27.21 -15.18 2.48
C THR A 947 -26.38 -15.71 3.66
N VAL A 948 -25.34 -14.98 4.07
CA VAL A 948 -24.53 -15.36 5.24
C VAL A 948 -25.36 -15.32 6.52
N ILE A 949 -26.11 -14.24 6.77
CA ILE A 949 -26.94 -14.06 7.96
C ILE A 949 -28.06 -15.11 8.03
N GLU A 950 -28.67 -15.46 6.89
CA GLU A 950 -29.64 -16.56 6.80
C GLU A 950 -29.01 -17.91 7.20
N GLY A 951 -27.75 -18.14 6.80
CA GLY A 951 -26.97 -19.28 7.26
C GLY A 951 -26.71 -19.27 8.77
N ILE A 952 -26.39 -18.11 9.36
CA ILE A 952 -26.24 -17.96 10.82
C ILE A 952 -27.55 -18.29 11.53
N ALA A 953 -28.68 -17.79 11.02
CA ALA A 953 -30.00 -18.09 11.58
C ALA A 953 -30.35 -19.59 11.49
N GLU A 954 -29.98 -20.26 10.40
CA GLU A 954 -30.08 -21.72 10.26
C GLU A 954 -29.21 -22.45 11.29
N GLY A 955 -27.95 -22.05 11.45
CA GLY A 955 -27.05 -22.61 12.47
C GLY A 955 -27.63 -22.47 13.88
N CYS A 956 -28.16 -21.30 14.23
CA CYS A 956 -28.78 -21.05 15.53
C CYS A 956 -30.00 -21.97 15.77
N ARG A 957 -30.83 -22.18 14.73
CA ARG A 957 -31.96 -23.12 14.80
C ARG A 957 -31.48 -24.55 15.04
N GLN A 958 -30.42 -24.99 14.38
CA GLN A 958 -29.82 -26.31 14.62
C GLN A 958 -29.27 -26.44 16.05
N ALA A 959 -28.63 -25.39 16.56
CA ALA A 959 -28.06 -25.34 17.91
C ALA A 959 -29.09 -25.15 19.02
N ASN A 960 -30.35 -24.84 18.70
CA ASN A 960 -31.40 -24.48 19.66
C ASN A 960 -31.06 -23.22 20.49
N CYS A 961 -30.44 -22.22 19.87
CA CYS A 961 -30.16 -20.91 20.48
C CYS A 961 -30.79 -19.76 19.69
N GLY A 962 -30.93 -18.60 20.33
CA GLY A 962 -31.44 -17.39 19.67
C GLY A 962 -30.32 -16.57 19.02
N LEU A 963 -30.50 -16.14 17.77
CA LEU A 963 -29.71 -15.04 17.19
C LEU A 963 -30.30 -13.72 17.72
N ILE A 964 -29.59 -13.02 18.60
CA ILE A 964 -30.16 -11.89 19.36
C ILE A 964 -29.57 -10.52 19.02
N GLY A 965 -28.64 -10.46 18.07
CA GLY A 965 -28.02 -9.22 17.62
C GLY A 965 -26.70 -9.48 16.91
N GLY A 966 -26.14 -8.43 16.33
CA GLY A 966 -24.87 -8.47 15.63
C GLY A 966 -24.52 -7.09 15.08
N GLU A 967 -23.35 -6.97 14.47
CA GLU A 967 -22.85 -5.75 13.85
C GLU A 967 -22.46 -6.03 12.40
N THR A 968 -22.83 -5.13 11.48
CA THR A 968 -22.38 -5.18 10.08
C THR A 968 -21.56 -3.92 9.79
N ALA A 969 -20.27 -4.09 9.54
CA ALA A 969 -19.32 -3.00 9.35
C ALA A 969 -18.73 -2.99 7.94
N GLU A 970 -18.85 -1.86 7.24
CA GLU A 970 -18.15 -1.60 5.98
C GLU A 970 -16.84 -0.86 6.25
N MET A 971 -15.71 -1.44 5.83
CA MET A 971 -14.35 -0.95 6.10
C MET A 971 -13.45 -1.06 4.85
N PRO A 972 -13.61 -0.15 3.85
CA PRO A 972 -12.97 -0.25 2.52
C PRO A 972 -11.43 -0.18 2.48
N SER A 973 -10.80 0.25 3.58
CA SER A 973 -9.34 0.31 3.74
C SER A 973 -8.76 -0.85 4.55
N MET A 974 -9.62 -1.64 5.21
CA MET A 974 -9.21 -2.80 6.02
C MET A 974 -9.38 -4.11 5.25
N TYR A 975 -10.49 -4.24 4.51
CA TYR A 975 -10.80 -5.41 3.67
C TYR A 975 -10.93 -4.98 2.21
N PRO A 976 -10.39 -5.75 1.24
CA PRO A 976 -10.64 -5.51 -0.18
C PRO A 976 -12.13 -5.60 -0.55
N ALA A 977 -12.53 -4.95 -1.65
CA ALA A 977 -13.89 -5.08 -2.18
C ALA A 977 -14.18 -6.54 -2.58
N GLY A 978 -15.36 -7.04 -2.18
CA GLY A 978 -15.75 -8.45 -2.38
C GLY A 978 -15.16 -9.43 -1.35
N GLU A 979 -14.38 -8.93 -0.38
CA GLU A 979 -13.94 -9.72 0.76
C GLU A 979 -14.71 -9.33 2.03
N TYR A 980 -14.99 -10.33 2.84
CA TYR A 980 -15.61 -10.18 4.16
C TYR A 980 -15.03 -11.17 5.17
N ASP A 981 -15.14 -10.81 6.43
CA ASP A 981 -14.71 -11.60 7.59
C ASP A 981 -15.86 -11.74 8.58
N LEU A 982 -15.86 -12.85 9.32
CA LEU A 982 -16.94 -13.23 10.22
C LEU A 982 -16.37 -13.61 11.59
N ALA A 983 -16.93 -13.01 12.64
CA ALA A 983 -16.72 -13.44 14.01
C ALA A 983 -18.06 -13.71 14.72
N GLY A 984 -18.08 -14.75 15.53
CA GLY A 984 -19.25 -15.22 16.25
C GLY A 984 -19.00 -15.22 17.76
N PHE A 985 -20.05 -14.90 18.52
CA PHE A 985 -19.99 -14.87 19.98
C PHE A 985 -21.20 -15.63 20.50
N SER A 986 -20.97 -16.61 21.37
CA SER A 986 -22.04 -17.42 21.93
C SER A 986 -21.93 -17.50 23.43
N VAL A 987 -23.10 -17.55 24.08
CA VAL A 987 -23.20 -17.77 25.51
C VAL A 987 -24.12 -18.95 25.76
N GLY A 988 -23.65 -19.89 26.59
CA GLY A 988 -24.40 -21.02 27.08
C GLY A 988 -24.45 -21.07 28.59
N ALA A 989 -25.26 -21.97 29.14
CA ALA A 989 -25.37 -22.18 30.58
C ALA A 989 -25.28 -23.66 30.96
N VAL A 990 -24.63 -23.93 32.09
CA VAL A 990 -24.50 -25.25 32.69
C VAL A 990 -24.65 -25.16 34.21
N SER A 991 -25.11 -26.22 34.85
CA SER A 991 -25.05 -26.30 36.31
C SER A 991 -23.63 -26.63 36.77
N ARG A 992 -23.14 -26.02 37.86
CA ARG A 992 -21.74 -26.18 38.32
C ARG A 992 -21.27 -27.63 38.40
N GLY A 993 -22.06 -28.52 38.99
CA GLY A 993 -21.72 -29.94 39.13
C GLY A 993 -21.72 -30.75 37.81
N LYS A 994 -22.05 -30.11 36.68
CA LYS A 994 -22.09 -30.72 35.34
C LYS A 994 -21.12 -30.07 34.36
N VAL A 995 -20.28 -29.13 34.82
CA VAL A 995 -19.22 -28.54 34.00
C VAL A 995 -18.24 -29.65 33.59
N LEU A 996 -17.98 -29.75 32.30
CA LEU A 996 -17.00 -30.68 31.74
C LEU A 996 -15.62 -30.02 31.57
N PRO A 997 -14.53 -30.80 31.58
CA PRO A 997 -14.48 -32.25 31.80
C PRO A 997 -14.70 -32.64 33.27
N LEU A 998 -15.40 -33.76 33.49
CA LEU A 998 -15.41 -34.50 34.75
C LEU A 998 -14.16 -35.38 34.85
N GLN A 999 -14.00 -36.10 35.96
CA GLN A 999 -12.86 -37.00 36.16
C GLN A 999 -12.83 -38.11 35.10
N VAL A 1000 -11.85 -38.02 34.20
CA VAL A 1000 -11.49 -39.04 33.22
C VAL A 1000 -10.53 -40.03 33.89
N SER A 1001 -10.72 -41.32 33.66
CA SER A 1001 -9.97 -42.39 34.32
C SER A 1001 -9.54 -43.48 33.33
N PRO A 1002 -8.39 -44.15 33.57
CA PRO A 1002 -8.01 -45.31 32.78
C PRO A 1002 -9.15 -46.35 32.69
N GLY A 1003 -9.41 -46.84 31.49
CA GLY A 1003 -10.52 -47.74 31.17
C GLY A 1003 -11.73 -47.06 30.53
N ASP A 1004 -11.92 -45.74 30.70
CA ASP A 1004 -13.03 -45.01 30.07
C ASP A 1004 -13.02 -45.20 28.53
N VAL A 1005 -14.21 -45.28 27.94
CA VAL A 1005 -14.41 -45.57 26.51
C VAL A 1005 -14.44 -44.27 25.72
N VAL A 1006 -13.76 -44.27 24.57
CA VAL A 1006 -13.67 -43.12 23.66
C VAL A 1006 -14.52 -43.38 22.43
N LEU A 1007 -15.57 -42.59 22.28
CA LEU A 1007 -16.50 -42.63 21.15
C LEU A 1007 -16.24 -41.44 20.21
N GLY A 1008 -16.40 -41.64 18.91
CA GLY A 1008 -16.30 -40.59 17.89
C GLY A 1008 -17.61 -40.39 17.13
N LEU A 1009 -18.01 -39.13 16.95
CA LEU A 1009 -19.11 -38.76 16.06
C LEU A 1009 -18.56 -38.28 14.71
N PRO A 1010 -19.16 -38.71 13.59
CA PRO A 1010 -18.66 -38.40 12.27
C PRO A 1010 -18.86 -36.93 11.92
N SER A 1011 -17.89 -36.35 11.21
CA SER A 1011 -17.98 -35.02 10.59
C SER A 1011 -18.75 -35.07 9.27
N SER A 1012 -19.35 -33.94 8.88
CA SER A 1012 -19.98 -33.75 7.57
C SER A 1012 -18.97 -33.61 6.42
N GLY A 1013 -17.74 -33.20 6.73
CA GLY A 1013 -16.67 -32.92 5.77
C GLY A 1013 -15.45 -32.37 6.49
N VAL A 1014 -14.70 -31.49 5.82
CA VAL A 1014 -13.62 -30.73 6.46
C VAL A 1014 -14.23 -29.59 7.27
N HIS A 1015 -13.96 -29.55 8.58
CA HIS A 1015 -14.41 -28.45 9.43
C HIS A 1015 -13.66 -27.14 9.07
N SER A 1016 -14.19 -25.98 9.49
CA SER A 1016 -13.71 -24.65 9.08
C SER A 1016 -12.20 -24.41 9.30
N ASN A 1017 -11.64 -24.94 10.38
CA ASN A 1017 -10.20 -24.87 10.65
C ASN A 1017 -9.43 -25.90 9.80
N GLY A 1018 -8.27 -25.49 9.28
CA GLY A 1018 -7.45 -26.32 8.37
C GLY A 1018 -7.47 -25.87 6.91
N PHE A 1019 -8.32 -24.92 6.54
CA PHE A 1019 -8.51 -24.51 5.15
C PHE A 1019 -7.31 -23.82 4.49
N SER A 1020 -6.34 -23.28 5.25
CA SER A 1020 -5.09 -22.77 4.67
C SER A 1020 -4.33 -23.88 3.91
N LEU A 1021 -4.22 -25.07 4.51
CA LEU A 1021 -3.59 -26.23 3.88
C LEU A 1021 -4.43 -26.81 2.75
N VAL A 1022 -5.75 -26.91 2.95
CA VAL A 1022 -6.67 -27.34 1.87
C VAL A 1022 -6.51 -26.46 0.64
N ARG A 1023 -6.55 -25.13 0.81
CA ARG A 1023 -6.37 -24.15 -0.27
C ARG A 1023 -5.00 -24.30 -0.95
N ARG A 1024 -3.94 -24.51 -0.17
CA ARG A 1024 -2.59 -24.70 -0.70
C ARG A 1024 -2.49 -25.98 -1.53
N ILE A 1025 -3.11 -27.07 -1.09
CA ILE A 1025 -3.17 -28.33 -1.85
C ILE A 1025 -3.93 -28.12 -3.17
N VAL A 1026 -5.07 -27.44 -3.16
CA VAL A 1026 -5.85 -27.11 -4.36
C VAL A 1026 -5.02 -26.30 -5.35
N GLU A 1027 -4.33 -25.25 -4.87
CA GLU A 1027 -3.45 -24.39 -5.66
C GLU A 1027 -2.29 -25.17 -6.28
N VAL A 1028 -1.59 -26.00 -5.51
CA VAL A 1028 -0.45 -26.81 -5.98
C VAL A 1028 -0.89 -27.87 -6.99
N LYS A 1029 -2.13 -28.35 -6.91
CA LYS A 1029 -2.72 -29.24 -7.92
C LYS A 1029 -3.25 -28.51 -9.15
N GLY A 1030 -3.24 -27.18 -9.15
CA GLY A 1030 -3.73 -26.37 -10.27
C GLY A 1030 -5.23 -26.53 -10.52
N LEU A 1031 -6.01 -26.85 -9.48
CA LEU A 1031 -7.46 -27.03 -9.57
C LEU A 1031 -8.19 -25.71 -9.31
N SER A 1032 -9.28 -25.50 -10.03
CA SER A 1032 -10.27 -24.46 -9.73
C SER A 1032 -11.39 -25.01 -8.85
N TYR A 1033 -12.00 -24.17 -8.02
CA TYR A 1033 -13.11 -24.60 -7.16
C TYR A 1033 -14.38 -25.01 -7.95
N GLY A 1034 -14.50 -24.56 -9.20
CA GLY A 1034 -15.55 -25.00 -10.11
C GLY A 1034 -15.29 -26.37 -10.78
N ASP A 1035 -14.10 -26.95 -10.63
CA ASP A 1035 -13.77 -28.24 -11.22
C ASP A 1035 -14.51 -29.38 -10.52
N PRO A 1036 -14.81 -30.51 -11.21
CA PRO A 1036 -15.35 -31.70 -10.56
C PRO A 1036 -14.44 -32.19 -9.42
N ALA A 1037 -15.02 -32.56 -8.28
CA ALA A 1037 -14.27 -33.07 -7.14
C ALA A 1037 -13.48 -34.35 -7.54
N PRO A 1038 -12.14 -34.36 -7.45
CA PRO A 1038 -11.31 -35.46 -7.98
C PRO A 1038 -11.57 -36.83 -7.33
N PHE A 1039 -12.09 -36.84 -6.10
CA PHE A 1039 -12.42 -38.03 -5.34
C PHE A 1039 -13.82 -38.60 -5.67
N ASN A 1040 -14.67 -37.84 -6.37
CA ASN A 1040 -16.03 -38.28 -6.73
C ASN A 1040 -16.11 -39.05 -8.06
N ALA A 1041 -14.97 -39.25 -8.76
CA ALA A 1041 -14.92 -39.80 -10.13
C ALA A 1041 -15.40 -41.25 -10.27
N ALA A 1042 -15.69 -41.96 -9.18
CA ALA A 1042 -16.08 -43.37 -9.19
C ALA A 1042 -17.52 -43.71 -8.75
N GLY A 1043 -18.40 -42.77 -8.33
CA GLY A 1043 -19.75 -43.21 -7.94
C GLY A 1043 -20.81 -42.25 -7.39
N GLY A 1044 -20.53 -40.98 -7.11
CA GLY A 1044 -21.51 -40.10 -6.46
C GLY A 1044 -22.49 -39.39 -7.40
N ARG A 1045 -23.50 -40.09 -7.96
CA ARG A 1045 -24.59 -39.42 -8.69
C ARG A 1045 -25.55 -38.74 -7.70
N GLY A 1046 -25.33 -37.45 -7.42
CA GLY A 1046 -26.34 -36.60 -6.80
C GLY A 1046 -27.58 -36.44 -7.69
N ALA A 1047 -28.72 -36.12 -7.08
CA ALA A 1047 -30.02 -35.96 -7.71
C ALA A 1047 -30.00 -34.88 -8.81
N GLY A 1048 -29.64 -35.28 -10.04
CA GLY A 1048 -29.44 -34.38 -11.19
C GLY A 1048 -28.40 -34.85 -12.21
N GLY A 1049 -27.61 -35.88 -11.92
CA GLY A 1049 -26.76 -36.55 -12.92
C GLY A 1049 -25.47 -35.83 -13.31
N LYS A 1050 -25.07 -34.76 -12.61
CA LYS A 1050 -23.72 -34.18 -12.65
C LYS A 1050 -23.01 -34.44 -11.32
N GLY A 1051 -21.72 -34.79 -11.36
CA GLY A 1051 -20.91 -34.92 -10.13
C GLY A 1051 -20.72 -33.55 -9.47
N LYS A 1052 -20.57 -33.53 -8.15
CA LYS A 1052 -20.33 -32.30 -7.39
C LYS A 1052 -18.97 -31.68 -7.75
N THR A 1053 -18.93 -30.36 -7.75
CA THR A 1053 -17.72 -29.54 -7.85
C THR A 1053 -16.89 -29.64 -6.57
N LEU A 1054 -15.63 -29.22 -6.67
CA LEU A 1054 -14.71 -29.14 -5.53
C LEU A 1054 -15.22 -28.13 -4.50
N ALA A 1055 -15.80 -27.00 -4.92
CA ALA A 1055 -16.47 -26.04 -4.04
C ALA A 1055 -17.59 -26.69 -3.22
N GLU A 1056 -18.50 -27.42 -3.87
CA GLU A 1056 -19.66 -28.04 -3.22
C GLU A 1056 -19.28 -29.08 -2.14
N GLU A 1057 -18.14 -29.77 -2.30
CA GLU A 1057 -17.63 -30.72 -1.29
C GLU A 1057 -16.85 -30.02 -0.18
N LEU A 1058 -16.07 -28.99 -0.51
CA LEU A 1058 -15.28 -28.24 0.48
C LEU A 1058 -16.14 -27.28 1.31
N LEU A 1059 -17.22 -26.75 0.74
CA LEU A 1059 -18.12 -25.81 1.43
C LEU A 1059 -19.25 -26.50 2.19
N VAL A 1060 -19.24 -27.83 2.30
CA VAL A 1060 -20.13 -28.54 3.23
C VAL A 1060 -19.95 -27.95 4.64
N PRO A 1061 -21.02 -27.46 5.30
CA PRO A 1061 -20.89 -26.80 6.59
C PRO A 1061 -20.36 -27.74 7.68
N THR A 1062 -19.59 -27.16 8.60
CA THR A 1062 -19.17 -27.78 9.86
C THR A 1062 -20.41 -28.22 10.64
N ARG A 1063 -20.40 -29.45 11.13
CA ARG A 1063 -21.57 -30.06 11.76
C ARG A 1063 -21.81 -29.48 13.16
N ILE A 1064 -23.06 -29.19 13.49
CA ILE A 1064 -23.48 -28.76 14.83
C ILE A 1064 -23.94 -30.00 15.62
N TYR A 1065 -23.30 -30.29 16.76
CA TYR A 1065 -23.54 -31.51 17.56
C TYR A 1065 -24.45 -31.30 18.77
N VAL A 1066 -24.94 -30.08 19.00
CA VAL A 1066 -25.67 -29.69 20.21
C VAL A 1066 -26.87 -30.61 20.48
N ARG A 1067 -27.75 -30.81 19.50
CA ARG A 1067 -28.94 -31.67 19.67
C ARG A 1067 -28.59 -33.13 19.93
N ALA A 1068 -27.51 -33.63 19.33
CA ALA A 1068 -27.05 -35.01 19.51
C ALA A 1068 -26.51 -35.25 20.93
N LEU A 1069 -25.80 -34.27 21.49
CA LEU A 1069 -25.11 -34.39 22.77
C LEU A 1069 -25.97 -34.01 23.98
N LEU A 1070 -26.96 -33.12 23.82
CA LEU A 1070 -27.81 -32.67 24.93
C LEU A 1070 -28.49 -33.82 25.71
N PRO A 1071 -29.07 -34.87 25.09
CA PRO A 1071 -29.63 -36.00 25.83
C PRO A 1071 -28.58 -36.72 26.70
N LEU A 1072 -27.37 -36.92 26.16
CA LEU A 1072 -26.26 -37.56 26.84
C LEU A 1072 -25.78 -36.74 28.06
N LEU A 1073 -25.67 -35.42 27.91
CA LEU A 1073 -25.31 -34.49 28.98
C LEU A 1073 -26.38 -34.41 30.06
N ARG A 1074 -27.66 -34.41 29.67
CA ARG A 1074 -28.79 -34.41 30.62
C ARG A 1074 -28.80 -35.68 31.47
N ALA A 1075 -28.50 -36.83 30.87
CA ALA A 1075 -28.35 -38.12 31.54
C ALA A 1075 -27.07 -38.21 32.41
N GLY A 1076 -26.11 -37.30 32.25
CA GLY A 1076 -24.87 -37.27 33.05
C GLY A 1076 -23.89 -38.40 32.69
N LEU A 1077 -23.94 -38.89 31.45
CA LEU A 1077 -23.13 -40.03 31.01
C LEU A 1077 -21.79 -39.62 30.39
N ALA A 1078 -21.67 -38.40 29.87
CA ALA A 1078 -20.43 -37.88 29.31
C ALA A 1078 -19.49 -37.39 30.42
N LYS A 1079 -18.24 -37.85 30.40
CA LYS A 1079 -17.16 -37.39 31.27
C LYS A 1079 -16.32 -36.29 30.62
N ALA A 1080 -16.09 -36.37 29.32
CA ALA A 1080 -15.40 -35.33 28.57
C ALA A 1080 -15.88 -35.33 27.13
N LEU A 1081 -15.77 -34.17 26.48
CA LEU A 1081 -16.13 -33.95 25.07
C LEU A 1081 -15.00 -33.18 24.41
N ALA A 1082 -14.69 -33.43 23.14
CA ALA A 1082 -13.73 -32.61 22.40
C ALA A 1082 -14.23 -32.36 20.99
N HIS A 1083 -14.41 -31.08 20.64
CA HIS A 1083 -14.73 -30.66 19.29
C HIS A 1083 -13.45 -30.74 18.44
N ILE A 1084 -13.50 -31.52 17.36
CA ILE A 1084 -12.33 -31.78 16.53
C ILE A 1084 -12.34 -30.81 15.36
N THR A 1085 -11.46 -29.81 15.41
CA THR A 1085 -11.30 -28.78 14.37
C THR A 1085 -9.82 -28.61 14.02
N GLY A 1086 -9.24 -27.42 14.22
CA GLY A 1086 -7.82 -27.16 14.07
C GLY A 1086 -7.03 -27.80 15.21
N GLY A 1087 -5.84 -28.33 14.93
CA GLY A 1087 -5.11 -29.20 15.87
C GLY A 1087 -5.56 -30.67 15.82
N GLY A 1088 -6.59 -30.98 15.03
CA GLY A 1088 -7.07 -32.33 14.75
C GLY A 1088 -7.36 -33.15 16.02
N LEU A 1089 -7.17 -34.46 15.96
CA LEU A 1089 -7.36 -35.35 17.12
C LEU A 1089 -6.20 -35.21 18.12
N SER A 1090 -4.99 -34.92 17.62
CA SER A 1090 -3.77 -34.88 18.42
C SER A 1090 -3.75 -33.77 19.46
N GLU A 1091 -4.33 -32.60 19.17
CA GLU A 1091 -4.28 -31.43 20.06
C GLU A 1091 -5.62 -31.10 20.73
N ASN A 1092 -6.76 -31.50 20.15
CA ASN A 1092 -8.07 -31.21 20.76
C ASN A 1092 -8.42 -32.16 21.90
N ILE A 1093 -8.08 -33.47 21.79
CA ILE A 1093 -8.35 -34.43 22.86
C ILE A 1093 -7.61 -34.08 24.16
N PRO A 1094 -6.29 -33.74 24.15
CA PRO A 1094 -5.57 -33.39 25.37
C PRO A 1094 -6.18 -32.24 26.17
N ARG A 1095 -6.92 -31.31 25.54
CA ARG A 1095 -7.57 -30.17 26.20
C ARG A 1095 -8.64 -30.59 27.21
N VAL A 1096 -9.12 -31.83 27.15
CA VAL A 1096 -10.14 -32.37 28.06
C VAL A 1096 -9.66 -33.56 28.89
N LEU A 1097 -8.35 -33.82 28.90
CA LEU A 1097 -7.73 -34.89 29.68
C LEU A 1097 -6.94 -34.35 30.88
N GLY A 1098 -6.91 -35.13 31.95
CA GLY A 1098 -5.97 -34.91 33.06
C GLY A 1098 -4.52 -35.20 32.63
N ALA A 1099 -3.55 -34.58 33.30
CA ALA A 1099 -2.13 -34.70 32.94
C ALA A 1099 -1.56 -36.13 33.06
N ASP A 1100 -2.23 -36.98 33.84
CA ASP A 1100 -1.90 -38.36 34.21
C ASP A 1100 -2.53 -39.42 33.30
N VAL A 1101 -3.42 -39.03 32.38
CA VAL A 1101 -4.08 -39.95 31.46
C VAL A 1101 -3.76 -39.63 30.00
N ALA A 1102 -3.82 -40.68 29.17
CA ALA A 1102 -3.70 -40.62 27.72
C ALA A 1102 -4.88 -41.37 27.08
N VAL A 1103 -5.13 -41.13 25.80
CA VAL A 1103 -6.10 -41.89 25.01
C VAL A 1103 -5.36 -42.71 23.97
N ARG A 1104 -5.67 -44.01 23.93
CA ARG A 1104 -5.23 -44.90 22.87
C ARG A 1104 -6.33 -45.05 21.83
N LEU A 1105 -6.12 -44.46 20.65
CA LEU A 1105 -7.02 -44.52 19.51
C LEU A 1105 -6.64 -45.68 18.58
N ARG A 1106 -7.60 -46.46 18.13
CA ARG A 1106 -7.45 -47.56 17.17
C ARG A 1106 -7.88 -47.09 15.78
N ALA A 1107 -6.93 -47.08 14.85
CA ALA A 1107 -7.16 -46.73 13.45
C ALA A 1107 -7.41 -48.00 12.62
N GLY A 1108 -8.51 -48.01 11.84
CA GLY A 1108 -8.86 -49.09 10.92
C GLY A 1108 -9.55 -50.32 11.54
N SER A 1109 -9.98 -51.24 10.68
CA SER A 1109 -10.62 -52.51 11.05
C SER A 1109 -9.61 -53.50 11.63
N THR A 1110 -9.64 -53.73 12.95
CA THR A 1110 -9.02 -54.92 13.53
C THR A 1110 -10.03 -56.06 13.48
N GLY A 1111 -9.76 -57.10 12.70
CA GLY A 1111 -10.54 -58.33 12.68
C GLY A 1111 -10.65 -58.93 14.08
N GLY A 1112 -11.79 -58.70 14.74
CA GLY A 1112 -12.01 -59.11 16.13
C GLY A 1112 -13.34 -58.64 16.70
N GLY A 1113 -14.45 -59.22 16.23
CA GLY A 1113 -15.66 -59.50 17.03
C GLY A 1113 -16.48 -58.38 17.69
N CYS A 1114 -16.15 -57.09 17.58
CA CYS A 1114 -16.98 -56.01 18.13
C CYS A 1114 -17.88 -55.37 17.06
N SER A 1115 -19.15 -55.08 17.39
CA SER A 1115 -20.15 -54.51 16.47
C SER A 1115 -20.00 -53.00 16.22
N SER A 1116 -18.82 -52.43 16.48
CA SER A 1116 -18.52 -51.01 16.31
C SER A 1116 -18.02 -50.73 14.89
N ALA A 1117 -18.50 -49.65 14.27
CA ALA A 1117 -18.02 -49.22 12.96
C ALA A 1117 -16.53 -48.85 13.03
N ALA A 1118 -15.73 -49.36 12.08
CA ALA A 1118 -14.32 -49.04 11.98
C ALA A 1118 -14.12 -47.55 11.61
N TRP A 1119 -13.11 -46.91 12.19
CA TRP A 1119 -12.71 -45.57 11.78
C TRP A 1119 -11.85 -45.65 10.52
N ASP A 1120 -12.51 -45.50 9.37
CA ASP A 1120 -11.91 -45.39 8.05
C ASP A 1120 -11.82 -43.91 7.62
N LEU A 1121 -10.76 -43.54 6.90
CA LEU A 1121 -10.55 -42.17 6.44
C LEU A 1121 -11.49 -41.86 5.26
N PRO A 1122 -12.33 -40.81 5.30
CA PRO A 1122 -13.21 -40.48 4.17
C PRO A 1122 -12.45 -40.07 2.90
N GLU A 1123 -13.05 -40.26 1.72
CA GLU A 1123 -12.40 -40.08 0.41
C GLU A 1123 -11.78 -38.69 0.22
N ILE A 1124 -12.43 -37.63 0.70
CA ILE A 1124 -11.90 -36.26 0.68
C ILE A 1124 -10.59 -36.13 1.44
N PHE A 1125 -10.46 -36.77 2.61
CA PHE A 1125 -9.23 -36.73 3.40
C PHE A 1125 -8.15 -37.67 2.84
N GLN A 1126 -8.53 -38.78 2.22
CA GLN A 1126 -7.60 -39.62 1.45
C GLN A 1126 -7.01 -38.82 0.29
N TRP A 1127 -7.85 -38.06 -0.43
CA TRP A 1127 -7.40 -37.19 -1.50
C TRP A 1127 -6.52 -36.06 -0.97
N LEU A 1128 -6.88 -35.36 0.11
CA LEU A 1128 -6.04 -34.33 0.71
C LEU A 1128 -4.67 -34.87 1.13
N SER A 1129 -4.65 -36.07 1.74
CA SER A 1129 -3.43 -36.78 2.10
C SER A 1129 -2.56 -37.06 0.88
N ALA A 1130 -3.09 -37.75 -0.13
CA ALA A 1130 -2.36 -38.09 -1.35
C ALA A 1130 -1.95 -36.86 -2.17
N ALA A 1131 -2.79 -35.83 -2.23
CA ALA A 1131 -2.55 -34.63 -3.00
C ALA A 1131 -1.48 -33.74 -2.33
N GLY A 1132 -1.54 -33.58 -1.01
CA GLY A 1132 -0.55 -32.83 -0.22
C GLY A 1132 0.71 -33.61 0.13
N GLY A 1133 0.72 -34.93 -0.08
CA GLY A 1133 1.80 -35.80 0.40
C GLY A 1133 1.89 -35.84 1.92
N LEU A 1134 0.77 -35.66 2.63
CA LEU A 1134 0.73 -35.52 4.08
C LEU A 1134 1.05 -36.86 4.75
N THR A 1135 1.75 -36.85 5.88
CA THR A 1135 1.85 -38.05 6.73
C THR A 1135 0.56 -38.24 7.53
N GLN A 1136 0.33 -39.45 8.04
CA GLN A 1136 -0.83 -39.71 8.90
C GLN A 1136 -0.79 -38.81 10.15
N GLU A 1137 0.39 -38.61 10.73
CA GLU A 1137 0.61 -37.76 11.89
C GLU A 1137 0.23 -36.30 11.61
N GLU A 1138 0.68 -35.73 10.48
CA GLU A 1138 0.36 -34.35 10.12
C GLU A 1138 -1.12 -34.17 9.79
N LEU A 1139 -1.73 -35.14 9.10
CA LEU A 1139 -3.17 -35.10 8.82
C LEU A 1139 -3.98 -35.13 10.12
N LEU A 1140 -3.64 -36.01 11.07
CA LEU A 1140 -4.30 -36.15 12.37
C LEU A 1140 -4.07 -34.98 13.32
N ARG A 1141 -2.97 -34.25 13.15
CA ARG A 1141 -2.69 -33.00 13.86
C ARG A 1141 -3.35 -31.78 13.24
N THR A 1142 -3.76 -31.85 11.97
CA THR A 1142 -4.26 -30.66 11.26
C THR A 1142 -5.76 -30.68 11.05
N LEU A 1143 -6.30 -31.84 10.66
CA LEU A 1143 -7.68 -31.98 10.22
C LEU A 1143 -8.45 -32.97 11.09
N ASN A 1144 -9.77 -32.91 10.95
CA ASN A 1144 -10.70 -33.73 11.72
C ASN A 1144 -10.79 -35.19 11.25
N CYS A 1145 -10.24 -35.53 10.07
CA CYS A 1145 -10.08 -36.91 9.60
C CYS A 1145 -11.37 -37.77 9.67
N GLY A 1146 -12.52 -37.15 9.40
CA GLY A 1146 -13.83 -37.80 9.43
C GLY A 1146 -14.51 -37.83 10.81
N VAL A 1147 -13.86 -37.35 11.86
CA VAL A 1147 -14.40 -37.31 13.23
C VAL A 1147 -14.56 -35.86 13.65
N GLY A 1148 -15.78 -35.41 13.89
CA GLY A 1148 -16.02 -34.01 14.29
C GLY A 1148 -16.16 -33.79 15.79
N MET A 1149 -16.48 -34.84 16.56
CA MET A 1149 -16.61 -34.76 18.02
C MET A 1149 -16.13 -36.06 18.67
N VAL A 1150 -15.39 -35.95 19.75
CA VAL A 1150 -15.00 -37.07 20.62
C VAL A 1150 -15.77 -37.01 21.93
N VAL A 1151 -16.21 -38.16 22.41
CA VAL A 1151 -17.01 -38.32 23.62
C VAL A 1151 -16.35 -39.38 24.50
N VAL A 1152 -15.99 -39.03 25.73
CA VAL A 1152 -15.43 -39.96 26.72
C VAL A 1152 -16.51 -40.30 27.75
N VAL A 1153 -16.74 -41.59 27.95
CA VAL A 1153 -17.78 -42.13 28.85
C VAL A 1153 -17.21 -43.24 29.73
N ALA A 1154 -17.82 -43.45 30.89
CA ALA A 1154 -17.48 -44.61 31.71
C ALA A 1154 -17.80 -45.93 30.97
N PRO A 1155 -17.05 -47.03 31.20
CA PRO A 1155 -17.26 -48.30 30.52
C PRO A 1155 -18.70 -48.83 30.63
N GLU A 1156 -19.28 -48.74 31.83
CA GLU A 1156 -20.65 -49.14 32.13
C GLU A 1156 -21.71 -48.25 31.47
N ALA A 1157 -21.34 -47.03 31.08
CA ALA A 1157 -22.21 -46.06 30.41
C ALA A 1157 -22.12 -46.14 28.88
N ALA A 1158 -21.16 -46.87 28.31
CA ALA A 1158 -20.87 -46.84 26.88
C ALA A 1158 -22.04 -47.29 26.00
N GLU A 1159 -22.72 -48.38 26.34
CA GLU A 1159 -23.86 -48.89 25.56
C GLU A 1159 -25.07 -47.94 25.62
N GLU A 1160 -25.34 -47.39 26.80
CA GLU A 1160 -26.43 -46.43 26.98
C GLU A 1160 -26.12 -45.10 26.25
N ALA A 1161 -24.87 -44.65 26.27
CA ALA A 1161 -24.43 -43.48 25.52
C ALA A 1161 -24.64 -43.67 24.02
N ARG A 1162 -24.27 -44.84 23.46
CA ARG A 1162 -24.53 -45.17 22.05
C ARG A 1162 -26.02 -45.19 21.72
N ARG A 1163 -26.86 -45.75 22.62
CA ARG A 1163 -28.31 -45.77 22.44
C ARG A 1163 -28.87 -44.36 22.34
N LEU A 1164 -28.51 -43.48 23.27
CA LEU A 1164 -28.98 -42.08 23.28
C LEU A 1164 -28.50 -41.30 22.06
N LEU A 1165 -27.24 -41.47 21.64
CA LEU A 1165 -26.71 -40.83 20.43
C LEU A 1165 -27.49 -41.28 19.18
N ARG A 1166 -27.78 -42.58 19.05
CA ARG A 1166 -28.60 -43.12 17.94
C ARG A 1166 -30.02 -42.59 17.96
N GLU A 1167 -30.64 -42.51 19.14
CA GLU A 1167 -31.99 -41.94 19.30
C GLU A 1167 -32.03 -40.45 18.97
N ALA A 1168 -30.92 -39.74 19.18
CA ALA A 1168 -30.74 -38.35 18.78
C ALA A 1168 -30.38 -38.16 17.30
N GLY A 1169 -30.30 -39.24 16.51
CA GLY A 1169 -30.09 -39.22 15.06
C GLY A 1169 -28.67 -39.55 14.61
N GLU A 1170 -27.77 -39.98 15.50
CA GLU A 1170 -26.42 -40.41 15.13
C GLU A 1170 -26.41 -41.89 14.71
N GLU A 1171 -26.58 -42.15 13.42
CA GLU A 1171 -26.58 -43.52 12.87
C GLU A 1171 -25.24 -44.24 13.06
N VAL A 1172 -24.14 -43.49 13.01
CA VAL A 1172 -22.77 -44.00 13.16
C VAL A 1172 -22.14 -43.40 14.40
N VAL A 1173 -21.77 -44.26 15.35
CA VAL A 1173 -20.97 -43.92 16.53
C VAL A 1173 -19.73 -44.80 16.52
N LEU A 1174 -18.57 -44.19 16.26
CA LEU A 1174 -17.29 -44.89 16.17
C LEU A 1174 -16.81 -45.24 17.57
N GLU A 1175 -16.38 -46.48 17.80
CA GLU A 1175 -15.58 -46.80 18.99
C GLU A 1175 -14.12 -46.58 18.63
N MET A 1176 -13.58 -45.44 19.08
CA MET A 1176 -12.24 -45.04 18.67
C MET A 1176 -11.17 -45.60 19.58
N GLY A 1177 -11.47 -45.95 20.82
CA GLY A 1177 -10.45 -46.44 21.73
C GLY A 1177 -10.81 -46.36 23.20
N VAL A 1178 -9.77 -46.34 24.03
CA VAL A 1178 -9.88 -46.32 25.50
C VAL A 1178 -8.90 -45.34 26.10
N VAL A 1179 -9.25 -44.81 27.27
CA VAL A 1179 -8.34 -44.02 28.12
C VAL A 1179 -7.39 -44.97 28.85
N GLU A 1180 -6.14 -44.57 28.99
CA GLU A 1180 -5.09 -45.31 29.69
C GLU A 1180 -4.24 -44.41 30.58
N GLU A 1181 -3.44 -45.04 31.45
CA GLU A 1181 -2.45 -44.33 32.25
C GLU A 1181 -1.34 -43.80 31.34
N ARG A 1182 -0.96 -42.53 31.53
CA ARG A 1182 0.07 -41.89 30.72
C ARG A 1182 1.45 -42.41 31.15
N ALA A 1183 2.26 -42.84 30.18
CA ALA A 1183 3.57 -43.44 30.41
C ALA A 1183 4.66 -42.50 30.99
N GLY A 1184 4.31 -41.25 31.29
CA GLY A 1184 5.20 -40.24 31.85
C GLY A 1184 4.78 -38.81 31.45
N PRO A 1185 5.34 -37.78 32.09
CA PRO A 1185 4.98 -36.38 31.83
C PRO A 1185 5.30 -35.91 30.40
N ASP A 1186 6.32 -36.51 29.75
CA ASP A 1186 6.72 -36.19 28.38
C ASP A 1186 6.10 -37.11 27.32
N ALA A 1187 5.37 -38.16 27.74
CA ALA A 1187 4.70 -39.07 26.81
C ALA A 1187 3.49 -38.39 26.15
N PRO A 1188 3.17 -38.67 24.87
CA PRO A 1188 2.00 -38.08 24.22
C PRO A 1188 0.70 -38.50 24.94
N GLN A 1189 -0.27 -37.58 25.02
CA GLN A 1189 -1.60 -37.88 25.58
C GLN A 1189 -2.56 -38.51 24.55
N VAL A 1190 -2.16 -38.58 23.28
CA VAL A 1190 -2.89 -39.28 22.23
C VAL A 1190 -1.94 -40.27 21.57
N VAL A 1191 -2.26 -41.55 21.64
CA VAL A 1191 -1.49 -42.65 21.06
C VAL A 1191 -2.33 -43.31 19.98
N TYR A 1192 -1.78 -43.42 18.77
CA TYR A 1192 -2.45 -44.07 17.65
C TYR A 1192 -1.95 -45.51 17.48
N GLU A 1193 -2.87 -46.47 17.49
CA GLU A 1193 -2.64 -47.89 17.22
C GLU A 1193 -3.21 -48.24 15.84
N GLY A 1194 -2.37 -48.73 14.94
CA GLY A 1194 -2.78 -49.08 13.57
C GLY A 1194 -2.62 -47.93 12.56
N ARG A 1195 -3.08 -48.19 11.32
CA ARG A 1195 -2.96 -47.25 10.19
C ARG A 1195 -4.34 -47.02 9.58
N LEU A 1196 -4.69 -45.75 9.34
CA LEU A 1196 -5.96 -45.41 8.70
C LEU A 1196 -5.97 -45.93 7.26
N LYS A 1197 -7.07 -46.58 6.88
CA LYS A 1197 -7.27 -47.07 5.51
C LYS A 1197 -7.27 -45.87 4.55
N GLY A 1198 -6.29 -45.84 3.64
CA GLY A 1198 -6.02 -44.68 2.78
C GLY A 1198 -4.61 -44.10 2.92
N PHE A 1199 -3.82 -44.57 3.90
CA PHE A 1199 -2.39 -44.31 4.04
C PHE A 1199 -1.53 -45.50 3.63
#